data_AF-A0A520C314-F1
#
_entry.id   AF-A0A520C314-F1
#
_cell.length_a   1.000
_cell.length_b   1.000
_cell.length_c   1.000
_cell.angle_alpha   90.00
_cell.angle_beta   90.00
_cell.angle_gamma   90.00
#
_symmetry.space_group_name_H-M   'P 1'
#
loop_
_entity.id
_entity.type
_entity.pdbx_description
1 polymer ?
#
loop_
_entity_poly.entity_id
_entity_poly.type
_entity_poly.pdbx_seq_one_letter_code
_entity_poly.pdbx_strand_id
1 'polypeptide(L)'
;MKFKQLIILLLTATFLTACSQKKVQQTVEAKKYIATLQAMKYDELKNQLKKDTALLNKLIKTSTFTLQLTSHLSSGEKSAVRQSVPEFKLNVDKAKISALFNDYTNQLYFDQNFADNNGNEGFQLYGPSRFTFESRFSLTDDNHVLEEKDSLFKAYENKVETSEKTYFFKGKKIAKAAVGLKRIDSIETEVSLKFATDFDKFSIAKTDKTISFKDFAIEVESVKENLVQLKMPVALYSDILGYQAYNDGGFRMNTHALSATPILSVHKIIKDSLKELLAIFTAVLQENDEEKGKARLNQLNQNHLDAKANMTEFDASLIKLVEDKGKVNDLGDLGLYNEIAIMGKKVIDAETQFVFVEFPDNIKTMDVFVGTDLVSLQNNKMVKFGNHRSDLKFFDENNPNIVFYNDVNERQFGVSNRDGEIIIKPAYDELQQLANEYFLGDEKLYWLNVPDKKMVALPQYKNFVQSLKPGYDVFEKTVGEDDKCGVVLNREKVILPFEYYQLEKHEHFIIARKTHNLNELYDLNFKKLPNKGIQNIHTVDNFIATNIKFPAIFVGEDSKKKKALVDKNLNLLTGFKYEFISPFFGLNNYYIAGVRTADGSNYWYGIIDVKGNEVVPFIFCNISEEFDKNGKLKFCLKDKREAMDFKSFLQKYRK
;
A
#
# COMPACT_ATOMS: atom_id res chain seq x y z
N MET A 1 13.08 5.72 20.68
CA MET A 1 11.86 6.27 21.31
C MET A 1 12.11 6.48 22.80
N LYS A 2 11.80 7.65 23.40
CA LYS A 2 11.81 7.79 24.87
C LYS A 2 10.38 7.54 25.37
N PHE A 3 10.15 6.37 25.96
CA PHE A 3 8.95 6.09 26.75
C PHE A 3 8.86 7.13 27.87
N LYS A 4 8.09 8.21 27.69
CA LYS A 4 7.53 8.93 28.84
C LYS A 4 6.33 8.13 29.30
N GLN A 5 6.60 7.09 30.09
CA GLN A 5 5.58 6.45 30.91
C GLN A 5 4.99 7.52 31.82
N LEU A 6 3.79 8.00 31.51
CA LEU A 6 2.88 8.49 32.54
C LEU A 6 1.78 7.45 32.76
N ILE A 7 2.20 6.18 32.93
CA ILE A 7 1.33 5.15 33.51
C ILE A 7 1.32 5.41 35.02
N ILE A 8 0.47 6.34 35.49
CA ILE A 8 0.14 6.42 36.92
C ILE A 8 -0.95 5.37 37.20
N LEU A 9 -0.61 4.09 36.99
CA LEU A 9 -1.34 2.97 37.58
C LEU A 9 -0.91 2.89 39.05
N LEU A 10 -1.69 3.56 39.91
CA LEU A 10 -1.58 3.37 41.34
C LEU A 10 -1.91 1.89 41.61
N LEU A 11 -0.88 1.12 41.89
CA LEU A 11 -0.95 -0.22 42.48
C LEU A 11 -1.63 -0.09 43.84
N THR A 12 -2.94 -0.31 43.86
CA THR A 12 -3.61 -0.80 45.07
C THR A 12 -4.18 -2.15 44.73
N ALA A 13 -3.46 -3.18 45.15
CA ALA A 13 -3.94 -4.55 45.20
C ALA A 13 -5.28 -4.59 45.95
N THR A 14 -6.24 -5.34 45.42
CA THR A 14 -6.99 -6.30 46.24
C THR A 14 -7.59 -7.37 45.34
N PHE A 15 -7.36 -8.61 45.79
CA PHE A 15 -7.87 -9.87 45.31
C PHE A 15 -9.38 -9.83 45.02
N LEU A 16 -9.78 -10.36 43.87
CA LEU A 16 -10.93 -11.28 43.73
C LEU A 16 -10.74 -12.06 42.41
N THR A 17 -10.07 -13.21 42.51
CA THR A 17 -10.18 -14.27 41.51
C THR A 17 -11.49 -15.02 41.75
N ALA A 18 -12.34 -15.09 40.72
CA ALA A 18 -13.31 -16.14 40.58
C ALA A 18 -13.38 -16.53 39.10
N CYS A 19 -12.88 -17.73 38.80
CA CYS A 19 -13.05 -18.40 37.52
C CYS A 19 -14.53 -18.46 37.14
N SER A 20 -14.88 -17.94 35.96
CA SER A 20 -16.04 -18.44 35.22
C SER A 20 -15.71 -18.42 33.73
N GLN A 21 -16.05 -19.51 33.05
CA GLN A 21 -15.85 -19.73 31.62
C GLN A 21 -16.45 -18.56 30.82
N LYS A 22 -15.66 -18.01 29.88
CA LYS A 22 -16.05 -16.88 29.02
C LYS A 22 -17.24 -17.26 28.13
N LYS A 23 -18.46 -17.01 28.60
CA LYS A 23 -19.54 -16.57 27.72
C LYS A 23 -19.28 -15.10 27.39
N VAL A 24 -19.34 -14.74 26.11
CA VAL A 24 -19.41 -13.34 25.67
C VAL A 24 -20.56 -12.70 26.45
N GLN A 25 -20.23 -11.78 27.35
CA GLN A 25 -21.20 -11.16 28.24
C GLN A 25 -22.04 -10.18 27.41
N GLN A 26 -23.17 -10.66 26.88
CA GLN A 26 -24.16 -9.81 26.24
C GLN A 26 -24.63 -8.77 27.26
N THR A 27 -24.62 -7.49 26.88
CA THR A 27 -25.17 -6.45 27.74
C THR A 27 -26.64 -6.74 28.00
N VAL A 28 -27.02 -6.77 29.28
CA VAL A 28 -28.41 -6.92 29.68
C VAL A 28 -29.15 -5.65 29.24
N GLU A 29 -30.35 -5.81 28.67
CA GLU A 29 -31.21 -4.68 28.31
C GLU A 29 -31.43 -3.77 29.53
N ALA A 30 -31.29 -2.46 29.33
CA ALA A 30 -31.38 -1.47 30.41
C ALA A 30 -32.64 -1.63 31.27
N LYS A 31 -33.80 -1.88 30.65
CA LYS A 31 -35.06 -2.11 31.36
C LYS A 31 -34.99 -3.31 32.32
N LYS A 32 -34.38 -4.42 31.90
CA LYS A 32 -34.21 -5.62 32.74
C LYS A 32 -33.22 -5.37 33.85
N TYR A 33 -32.13 -4.65 33.56
CA TYR A 33 -31.14 -4.28 34.56
C TYR A 33 -31.72 -3.35 35.64
N ILE A 34 -32.45 -2.31 35.24
CA ILE A 34 -33.17 -1.40 36.14
C ILE A 34 -34.15 -2.19 37.01
N ALA A 35 -34.97 -3.05 36.41
CA ALA A 35 -35.92 -3.89 37.15
C ALA A 35 -35.22 -4.79 38.18
N THR A 36 -34.05 -5.33 37.85
CA THR A 36 -33.24 -6.15 38.75
C THR A 36 -32.75 -5.33 39.95
N LEU A 37 -32.25 -4.12 39.71
CA LEU A 37 -31.81 -3.22 40.79
C LEU A 37 -32.98 -2.75 41.66
N GLN A 38 -34.14 -2.45 41.07
CA GLN A 38 -35.34 -2.02 41.79
C GLN A 38 -35.97 -3.14 42.63
N ALA A 39 -35.79 -4.40 42.23
CA ALA A 39 -36.26 -5.57 42.99
C ALA A 39 -35.42 -5.88 44.23
N MET A 40 -34.19 -5.35 44.35
CA MET A 40 -33.34 -5.55 45.53
C MET A 40 -33.90 -4.82 46.75
N LYS A 41 -33.62 -5.35 47.96
CA LYS A 41 -33.83 -4.58 49.19
C LYS A 41 -32.91 -3.36 49.18
N TYR A 42 -33.34 -2.25 49.78
CA TYR A 42 -32.62 -0.98 49.61
C TYR A 42 -31.17 -1.03 50.13
N ASP A 43 -30.91 -1.71 51.24
CA ASP A 43 -29.54 -1.92 51.75
C ASP A 43 -28.69 -2.81 50.83
N GLU A 44 -29.29 -3.84 50.22
CA GLU A 44 -28.63 -4.72 49.25
C GLU A 44 -28.27 -3.93 47.98
N LEU A 45 -29.21 -3.11 47.49
CA LEU A 45 -28.99 -2.19 46.37
C LEU A 45 -27.82 -1.25 46.68
N LYS A 46 -27.83 -0.58 47.84
CA LYS A 46 -26.74 0.33 48.24
C LYS A 46 -25.39 -0.39 48.31
N ASN A 47 -25.35 -1.62 48.82
CA ASN A 47 -24.12 -2.40 48.86
C ASN A 47 -23.63 -2.80 47.45
N GLN A 48 -24.54 -3.14 46.54
CA GLN A 48 -24.20 -3.43 45.15
C GLN A 48 -23.68 -2.17 44.43
N LEU A 49 -24.37 -1.03 44.56
CA LEU A 49 -23.99 0.23 43.95
C LEU A 49 -22.64 0.76 44.48
N LYS A 50 -22.28 0.50 45.74
CA LYS A 50 -20.94 0.80 46.26
C LYS A 50 -19.84 0.05 45.50
N LYS A 51 -20.04 -1.26 45.24
CA LYS A 51 -19.11 -2.07 44.45
C LYS A 51 -19.02 -1.58 43.01
N ASP A 52 -20.17 -1.29 42.41
CA ASP A 52 -20.22 -0.78 41.03
C ASP A 52 -19.58 0.61 40.89
N THR A 53 -19.75 1.49 41.89
CA THR A 53 -19.08 2.81 41.93
C THR A 53 -17.57 2.67 41.99
N ALA A 54 -17.04 1.71 42.78
CA ALA A 54 -15.60 1.44 42.82
C ALA A 54 -15.06 0.98 41.45
N LEU A 55 -15.79 0.09 40.76
CA LEU A 55 -15.45 -0.30 39.39
C LEU A 55 -15.52 0.91 38.43
N LEU A 56 -16.58 1.72 38.48
CA LEU A 56 -16.72 2.89 37.61
C LEU A 56 -15.59 3.91 37.80
N ASN A 57 -15.16 4.16 39.03
CA ASN A 57 -14.01 5.04 39.28
C ASN A 57 -12.73 4.49 38.64
N LYS A 58 -12.50 3.17 38.69
CA LYS A 58 -11.40 2.53 37.96
C LYS A 58 -11.55 2.73 36.45
N LEU A 59 -12.72 2.43 35.88
CA LEU A 59 -12.97 2.57 34.44
C LEU A 59 -12.85 4.02 33.96
N ILE A 60 -13.31 5.00 34.73
CA ILE A 60 -13.16 6.43 34.42
C ILE A 60 -11.68 6.82 34.42
N LYS A 61 -10.88 6.30 35.36
CA LYS A 61 -9.43 6.49 35.33
C LYS A 61 -8.81 5.87 34.07
N THR A 62 -9.17 4.62 33.73
CA THR A 62 -8.72 3.96 32.50
C THR A 62 -9.20 4.72 31.25
N SER A 63 -10.34 5.40 31.29
CA SER A 63 -10.85 6.21 30.17
C SER A 63 -9.99 7.42 29.82
N THR A 64 -9.02 7.78 30.66
CA THR A 64 -7.98 8.78 30.34
C THR A 64 -6.87 8.25 29.43
N PHE A 65 -6.95 6.97 29.05
CA PHE A 65 -6.02 6.31 28.14
C PHE A 65 -5.89 7.06 26.81
N THR A 66 -4.63 7.25 26.40
CA THR A 66 -4.25 7.74 25.08
C THR A 66 -3.03 6.97 24.58
N LEU A 67 -3.03 6.60 23.30
CA LEU A 67 -1.90 5.98 22.62
C LEU A 67 -1.56 6.77 21.35
N GLN A 68 -0.28 7.09 21.20
CA GLN A 68 0.23 7.93 20.12
C GLN A 68 1.48 7.28 19.54
N LEU A 69 1.49 7.09 18.23
CA LEU A 69 2.67 6.62 17.50
C LEU A 69 3.48 7.82 17.02
N THR A 70 4.69 8.01 17.53
CA THR A 70 5.56 9.12 17.09
C THR A 70 6.58 8.61 16.08
N SER A 71 6.20 8.61 14.80
CA SER A 71 7.11 8.30 13.69
C SER A 71 7.18 9.46 12.72
N HIS A 72 8.40 9.92 12.46
CA HIS A 72 8.68 10.95 11.47
C HIS A 72 9.96 10.59 10.74
N LEU A 73 9.85 10.39 9.43
CA LEU A 73 10.99 10.18 8.54
C LEU A 73 11.37 11.54 7.97
N SER A 74 12.46 12.13 8.48
CA SER A 74 13.01 13.36 7.92
C SER A 74 13.63 13.06 6.56
N SER A 75 13.48 13.99 5.61
CA SER A 75 14.07 13.90 4.28
C SER A 75 15.59 14.10 4.24
N GLY A 76 16.24 14.39 5.38
CA GLY A 76 17.68 14.70 5.45
C GLY A 76 17.97 16.20 5.49
N GLU A 77 19.26 16.55 5.52
CA GLU A 77 19.83 17.83 5.99
C GLU A 77 19.07 19.12 5.64
N LYS A 78 19.01 20.02 6.63
CA LYS A 78 18.51 21.39 6.45
C LYS A 78 19.25 22.11 5.34
N SER A 79 18.51 22.88 4.55
CA SER A 79 19.06 23.75 3.51
C SER A 79 18.62 25.19 3.74
N ALA A 80 19.58 26.10 3.78
CA ALA A 80 19.28 27.52 3.98
C ALA A 80 18.45 28.06 2.80
N VAL A 81 17.27 28.60 3.08
CA VAL A 81 16.40 29.16 2.05
C VAL A 81 16.65 30.65 1.90
N ARG A 82 17.02 31.06 0.68
CA ARG A 82 17.34 32.46 0.32
C ARG A 82 16.40 33.05 -0.73
N GLN A 83 15.40 32.30 -1.16
CA GLN A 83 14.40 32.74 -2.13
C GLN A 83 13.02 32.17 -1.75
N SER A 84 11.99 33.02 -1.76
CA SER A 84 10.63 32.60 -1.44
C SER A 84 10.02 31.74 -2.55
N VAL A 85 9.35 30.66 -2.15
CA VAL A 85 8.42 29.95 -3.03
C VAL A 85 7.16 30.79 -3.29
N PRO A 86 6.42 30.54 -4.39
CA PRO A 86 5.12 31.17 -4.61
C PRO A 86 4.15 30.91 -3.46
N GLU A 87 3.21 31.84 -3.26
CA GLU A 87 2.13 31.65 -2.29
C GLU A 87 1.26 30.48 -2.73
N PHE A 88 0.74 29.73 -1.75
CA PHE A 88 -0.22 28.66 -1.99
C PHE A 88 -1.38 29.17 -2.85
N LYS A 89 -1.73 28.39 -3.88
CA LYS A 89 -2.88 28.64 -4.74
C LYS A 89 -3.66 27.34 -4.88
N LEU A 90 -4.98 27.46 -4.76
CA LEU A 90 -5.91 26.37 -4.97
C LEU A 90 -6.36 26.34 -6.42
N ASN A 91 -6.43 25.15 -7.02
CA ASN A 91 -7.10 24.98 -8.30
C ASN A 91 -8.63 24.98 -8.08
N VAL A 92 -9.34 25.86 -8.77
CA VAL A 92 -10.79 26.05 -8.60
C VAL A 92 -11.59 25.65 -9.85
N ASP A 93 -10.94 25.05 -10.86
CA ASP A 93 -11.60 24.61 -12.11
C ASP A 93 -12.40 23.33 -11.89
N LYS A 94 -13.55 23.48 -11.22
CA LYS A 94 -14.48 22.38 -10.89
C LYS A 94 -14.91 21.60 -12.12
N ALA A 95 -15.12 22.26 -13.25
CA ALA A 95 -15.58 21.60 -14.48
C ALA A 95 -14.52 20.64 -15.02
N LYS A 96 -13.26 21.08 -15.11
CA LYS A 96 -12.15 20.21 -15.54
C LYS A 96 -11.87 19.09 -14.54
N ILE A 97 -11.84 19.38 -13.24
CA ILE A 97 -11.64 18.37 -12.20
C ILE A 97 -12.75 17.30 -12.28
N SER A 98 -14.00 17.71 -12.50
CA SER A 98 -15.12 16.77 -12.63
C SER A 98 -15.02 15.89 -13.87
N ALA A 99 -14.59 16.44 -15.01
CA ALA A 99 -14.36 15.66 -16.22
C ALA A 99 -13.24 14.63 -16.00
N LEU A 100 -12.12 15.05 -15.40
CA LEU A 100 -10.98 14.17 -15.10
C LEU A 100 -11.34 13.08 -14.08
N PHE A 101 -12.14 13.40 -13.06
CA PHE A 101 -12.64 12.40 -12.12
C PHE A 101 -13.51 11.34 -12.82
N ASN A 102 -14.35 11.74 -13.79
CA ASN A 102 -15.12 10.79 -14.58
C ASN A 102 -14.22 9.90 -15.44
N ASP A 103 -13.17 10.46 -16.04
CA ASP A 103 -12.20 9.68 -16.82
C ASP A 103 -11.42 8.70 -15.91
N TYR A 104 -10.96 9.17 -14.74
CA TYR A 104 -10.35 8.36 -13.69
C TYR A 104 -11.21 7.16 -13.33
N THR A 105 -12.48 7.41 -13.01
CA THR A 105 -13.42 6.36 -12.57
C THR A 105 -13.80 5.40 -13.69
N ASN A 106 -13.80 5.84 -14.95
CA ASN A 106 -14.04 4.98 -16.12
C ASN A 106 -12.90 4.00 -16.40
N GLN A 107 -11.68 4.35 -16.00
CA GLN A 107 -10.49 3.53 -16.16
C GLN A 107 -10.02 2.87 -14.86
N LEU A 108 -10.90 2.80 -13.86
CA LEU A 108 -10.60 2.18 -12.59
C LEU A 108 -10.74 0.65 -12.69
N TYR A 109 -9.71 -0.06 -12.25
CA TYR A 109 -9.65 -1.51 -12.13
C TYR A 109 -9.33 -1.87 -10.69
N PHE A 110 -9.62 -3.11 -10.30
CA PHE A 110 -9.11 -3.66 -9.04
C PHE A 110 -8.27 -4.91 -9.27
N ASP A 111 -7.25 -5.08 -8.44
CA ASP A 111 -6.51 -6.32 -8.29
C ASP A 111 -6.88 -6.99 -6.96
N GLN A 112 -6.80 -8.32 -6.92
CA GLN A 112 -7.03 -9.13 -5.74
C GLN A 112 -5.77 -9.96 -5.50
N ASN A 113 -5.06 -9.69 -4.40
CA ASN A 113 -3.87 -10.44 -4.08
C ASN A 113 -4.22 -11.81 -3.47
N PHE A 114 -3.83 -12.89 -4.16
CA PHE A 114 -4.00 -14.27 -3.70
C PHE A 114 -2.74 -14.86 -3.05
N ALA A 115 -1.65 -14.08 -2.96
CA ALA A 115 -0.43 -14.45 -2.28
C ALA A 115 -0.46 -13.96 -0.82
N ASP A 116 -1.23 -14.66 0.02
CA ASP A 116 -1.06 -14.56 1.47
C ASP A 116 0.06 -15.51 1.91
N ASN A 117 1.04 -14.99 2.64
CA ASN A 117 2.08 -15.76 3.33
C ASN A 117 2.01 -15.47 4.83
N ASN A 118 2.46 -16.40 5.66
CA ASN A 118 2.43 -16.24 7.12
C ASN A 118 3.31 -15.09 7.64
N GLY A 119 4.20 -14.54 6.82
CA GLY A 119 5.08 -13.41 7.18
C GLY A 119 4.49 -12.01 7.02
N ASN A 120 3.31 -11.85 6.41
CA ASN A 120 2.67 -10.54 6.26
C ASN A 120 1.72 -10.26 7.44
N GLU A 121 1.99 -9.17 8.17
CA GLU A 121 1.22 -8.72 9.36
C GLU A 121 -0.25 -8.34 9.07
N GLY A 122 -0.68 -8.37 7.81
CA GLY A 122 -2.08 -8.23 7.42
C GLY A 122 -2.39 -9.16 6.26
N PHE A 123 -3.25 -10.14 6.48
CA PHE A 123 -3.81 -10.96 5.40
C PHE A 123 -4.51 -10.05 4.41
N GLN A 124 -4.03 -10.03 3.19
CA GLN A 124 -4.60 -9.16 2.17
C GLN A 124 -5.92 -9.77 1.71
N LEU A 125 -6.00 -11.07 1.42
CA LEU A 125 -7.17 -11.65 0.76
C LEU A 125 -8.50 -11.51 1.55
N TYR A 126 -8.41 -11.47 2.88
CA TYR A 126 -9.58 -11.36 3.78
C TYR A 126 -9.55 -10.11 4.68
N GLY A 127 -8.52 -9.28 4.58
CA GLY A 127 -8.41 -8.02 5.30
C GLY A 127 -9.28 -6.90 4.71
N PRO A 128 -9.24 -5.71 5.36
CA PRO A 128 -9.84 -4.49 4.81
C PRO A 128 -9.14 -4.01 3.52
N SER A 129 -7.89 -4.43 3.26
CA SER A 129 -7.10 -4.05 2.08
C SER A 129 -7.02 -5.17 1.03
N ARG A 130 -8.11 -5.93 0.85
CA ARG A 130 -8.14 -7.12 -0.03
C ARG A 130 -8.15 -6.82 -1.52
N PHE A 131 -8.51 -5.60 -1.87
CA PHE A 131 -8.43 -5.10 -3.24
C PHE A 131 -7.52 -3.90 -3.30
N THR A 132 -6.71 -3.84 -4.35
CA THR A 132 -5.99 -2.62 -4.72
C THR A 132 -6.70 -2.02 -5.92
N PHE A 133 -7.17 -0.79 -5.80
CA PHE A 133 -7.80 -0.05 -6.91
C PHE A 133 -6.74 0.78 -7.63
N GLU A 134 -6.69 0.68 -8.95
CA GLU A 134 -5.76 1.45 -9.80
C GLU A 134 -6.50 2.01 -11.02
N SER A 135 -6.25 3.28 -11.36
CA SER A 135 -6.77 3.89 -12.57
C SER A 135 -5.69 4.06 -13.63
N ARG A 136 -6.04 3.81 -14.90
CA ARG A 136 -5.14 3.98 -16.06
C ARG A 136 -5.35 5.27 -16.85
N PHE A 137 -6.07 6.23 -16.28
CA PHE A 137 -6.45 7.48 -16.96
C PHE A 137 -5.27 8.34 -17.46
N SER A 138 -4.05 8.09 -16.97
CA SER A 138 -2.81 8.77 -17.36
C SER A 138 -2.17 8.26 -18.67
N LEU A 139 -2.83 7.37 -19.43
CA LEU A 139 -2.27 6.75 -20.64
C LEU A 139 -2.93 7.25 -21.94
N THR A 140 -2.33 8.23 -22.61
CA THR A 140 -2.66 8.68 -23.98
C THR A 140 -1.39 8.77 -24.83
N ASP A 141 -1.54 8.81 -26.15
CA ASP A 141 -0.43 8.84 -27.11
C ASP A 141 0.34 10.20 -27.15
N ASP A 142 -0.18 11.24 -26.49
CA ASP A 142 0.45 12.58 -26.39
C ASP A 142 0.67 12.98 -24.92
N ASN A 143 1.88 12.75 -24.43
CA ASN A 143 2.27 13.01 -23.04
C ASN A 143 2.08 14.46 -22.61
N HIS A 144 2.14 15.45 -23.51
CA HIS A 144 2.00 16.85 -23.09
C HIS A 144 0.57 17.19 -22.64
N VAL A 145 -0.43 16.63 -23.32
CA VAL A 145 -1.85 16.79 -22.94
C VAL A 145 -2.13 16.06 -21.63
N LEU A 146 -1.44 14.95 -21.37
CA LEU A 146 -1.50 14.23 -20.11
C LEU A 146 -0.92 15.03 -18.96
N GLU A 147 0.31 15.55 -19.09
CA GLU A 147 0.96 16.30 -18.03
C GLU A 147 0.12 17.51 -17.59
N GLU A 148 -0.45 18.24 -18.54
CA GLU A 148 -1.33 19.37 -18.24
C GLU A 148 -2.62 18.92 -17.54
N LYS A 149 -3.32 17.92 -18.08
CA LYS A 149 -4.57 17.41 -17.50
C LYS A 149 -4.36 16.75 -16.14
N ASP A 150 -3.35 15.91 -16.03
CA ASP A 150 -2.99 15.19 -14.82
C ASP A 150 -2.59 16.18 -13.72
N SER A 151 -1.82 17.23 -14.05
CA SER A 151 -1.46 18.26 -13.07
C SER A 151 -2.66 18.91 -12.37
N LEU A 152 -3.81 19.01 -13.06
CA LEU A 152 -5.05 19.55 -12.49
C LEU A 152 -5.72 18.59 -11.49
N PHE A 153 -5.61 17.28 -11.72
CA PHE A 153 -6.27 16.25 -10.92
C PHE A 153 -5.38 15.69 -9.80
N LYS A 154 -4.06 15.61 -10.04
CA LYS A 154 -3.06 14.97 -9.18
C LYS A 154 -3.04 15.49 -7.75
N ALA A 155 -3.32 16.78 -7.54
CA ALA A 155 -3.41 17.36 -6.20
C ALA A 155 -4.57 16.78 -5.35
N TYR A 156 -5.52 16.09 -5.99
CA TYR A 156 -6.72 15.54 -5.36
C TYR A 156 -6.81 14.01 -5.45
N GLU A 157 -5.95 13.36 -6.24
CA GLU A 157 -6.02 11.91 -6.48
C GLU A 157 -5.95 11.10 -5.17
N ASN A 158 -5.11 11.52 -4.23
CA ASN A 158 -5.00 10.92 -2.90
C ASN A 158 -6.24 11.11 -2.00
N LYS A 159 -7.20 11.95 -2.41
CA LYS A 159 -8.51 12.16 -1.76
C LYS A 159 -9.63 11.38 -2.45
N VAL A 160 -9.29 10.51 -3.40
CA VAL A 160 -10.26 9.58 -4.00
C VAL A 160 -10.47 8.41 -3.04
N GLU A 161 -11.71 8.24 -2.60
CA GLU A 161 -12.13 7.14 -1.74
C GLU A 161 -12.94 6.13 -2.56
N THR A 162 -12.73 4.85 -2.30
CA THR A 162 -13.50 3.75 -2.90
C THR A 162 -14.26 3.00 -1.81
N SER A 163 -15.56 2.82 -2.03
CA SER A 163 -16.45 2.08 -1.13
C SER A 163 -17.07 0.90 -1.85
N GLU A 164 -16.62 -0.30 -1.51
CA GLU A 164 -17.16 -1.56 -2.02
C GLU A 164 -18.61 -1.74 -1.55
N LYS A 165 -19.56 -1.95 -2.47
CA LYS A 165 -20.98 -2.18 -2.15
C LYS A 165 -21.38 -3.64 -2.36
N THR A 166 -21.13 -4.16 -3.57
CA THR A 166 -21.56 -5.51 -3.96
C THR A 166 -20.47 -6.21 -4.76
N TYR A 167 -20.31 -7.52 -4.53
CA TYR A 167 -19.34 -8.37 -5.22
C TYR A 167 -20.03 -9.26 -6.26
N PHE A 168 -19.38 -9.46 -7.41
CA PHE A 168 -19.91 -10.26 -8.50
C PHE A 168 -18.95 -11.38 -8.96
N PHE A 169 -19.55 -12.49 -9.34
CA PHE A 169 -18.88 -13.63 -9.94
C PHE A 169 -19.72 -14.23 -11.07
N LYS A 170 -19.14 -14.36 -12.26
CA LYS A 170 -19.81 -14.65 -13.52
C LYS A 170 -21.04 -13.77 -13.74
N GLY A 171 -20.91 -12.48 -13.40
CA GLY A 171 -21.99 -11.49 -13.44
C GLY A 171 -23.13 -11.70 -12.43
N LYS A 172 -22.99 -12.62 -11.47
CA LYS A 172 -23.97 -12.86 -10.40
C LYS A 172 -23.47 -12.32 -9.08
N LYS A 173 -24.35 -11.67 -8.32
CA LYS A 173 -24.07 -11.19 -6.96
C LYS A 173 -23.66 -12.35 -6.04
N ILE A 174 -22.60 -12.15 -5.28
CA ILE A 174 -22.15 -13.09 -4.24
C ILE A 174 -22.08 -12.41 -2.87
N ALA A 175 -22.15 -13.20 -1.80
CA ALA A 175 -21.97 -12.70 -0.44
C ALA A 175 -20.50 -12.37 -0.17
N LYS A 176 -20.23 -11.39 0.71
CA LYS A 176 -18.86 -11.01 1.14
C LYS A 176 -18.07 -12.20 1.69
N ALA A 177 -18.72 -13.12 2.40
CA ALA A 177 -18.09 -14.33 2.93
C ALA A 177 -17.64 -15.34 1.84
N ALA A 178 -18.16 -15.22 0.61
CA ALA A 178 -17.72 -16.06 -0.51
C ALA A 178 -16.51 -15.48 -1.26
N VAL A 179 -16.10 -14.24 -0.94
CA VAL A 179 -14.91 -13.60 -1.51
C VAL A 179 -13.67 -14.30 -0.99
N GLY A 180 -12.76 -14.66 -1.88
CA GLY A 180 -11.53 -15.42 -1.55
C GLY A 180 -11.71 -16.93 -1.68
N LEU A 181 -12.93 -17.45 -1.48
CA LEU A 181 -13.31 -18.79 -1.96
C LEU A 181 -13.71 -18.78 -3.44
N LYS A 182 -14.30 -17.67 -3.90
CA LYS A 182 -14.57 -17.40 -5.32
C LYS A 182 -13.76 -16.19 -5.73
N ARG A 183 -13.20 -16.23 -6.93
CA ARG A 183 -12.58 -15.05 -7.54
C ARG A 183 -13.67 -14.10 -7.99
N ILE A 184 -13.54 -12.83 -7.66
CA ILE A 184 -14.47 -11.79 -8.09
C ILE A 184 -14.10 -11.35 -9.52
N ASP A 185 -15.10 -11.14 -10.38
CA ASP A 185 -14.87 -10.53 -11.70
C ASP A 185 -15.10 -9.01 -11.72
N SER A 186 -15.98 -8.53 -10.85
CA SER A 186 -16.37 -7.14 -10.75
C SER A 186 -16.92 -6.78 -9.36
N ILE A 187 -16.72 -5.52 -8.99
CA ILE A 187 -17.21 -4.94 -7.75
C ILE A 187 -18.04 -3.71 -8.11
N GLU A 188 -19.26 -3.66 -7.60
CA GLU A 188 -20.02 -2.41 -7.56
C GLU A 188 -19.41 -1.53 -6.48
N THR A 189 -18.81 -0.43 -6.92
CA THR A 189 -18.02 0.48 -6.10
C THR A 189 -18.57 1.89 -6.24
N GLU A 190 -18.81 2.55 -5.12
CA GLU A 190 -18.98 3.99 -5.06
C GLU A 190 -17.59 4.61 -4.96
N VAL A 191 -17.25 5.46 -5.93
CA VAL A 191 -16.01 6.22 -5.94
C VAL A 191 -16.36 7.66 -5.63
N SER A 192 -15.67 8.27 -4.68
CA SER A 192 -15.91 9.65 -4.30
C SER A 192 -14.61 10.45 -4.27
N LEU A 193 -14.71 11.71 -4.67
CA LEU A 193 -13.63 12.68 -4.54
C LEU A 193 -14.14 13.88 -3.76
N LYS A 194 -13.43 14.24 -2.68
CA LYS A 194 -13.65 15.48 -1.94
C LYS A 194 -12.52 16.45 -2.23
N PHE A 195 -12.85 17.64 -2.74
CA PHE A 195 -11.85 18.68 -2.99
C PHE A 195 -12.36 20.08 -2.61
N ALA A 196 -11.43 20.97 -2.27
CA ALA A 196 -11.76 22.34 -1.92
C ALA A 196 -11.84 23.22 -3.16
N THR A 197 -12.80 24.14 -3.18
CA THR A 197 -12.92 25.25 -4.13
C THR A 197 -12.61 26.61 -3.50
N ASP A 198 -12.52 26.66 -2.17
CA ASP A 198 -12.05 27.83 -1.43
C ASP A 198 -11.27 27.41 -0.18
N PHE A 199 -10.48 28.31 0.40
CA PHE A 199 -9.71 28.04 1.60
C PHE A 199 -9.57 29.26 2.52
N ASP A 200 -9.49 28.97 3.82
CA ASP A 200 -9.03 29.88 4.86
C ASP A 200 -7.60 29.51 5.26
N LYS A 201 -6.93 30.39 6.00
CA LYS A 201 -5.68 30.04 6.67
C LYS A 201 -5.59 30.58 8.09
N PHE A 202 -4.79 29.89 8.91
CA PHE A 202 -4.35 30.39 10.21
C PHE A 202 -2.84 30.22 10.34
N SER A 203 -2.22 31.07 11.17
CA SER A 203 -0.78 31.10 11.34
C SER A 203 -0.38 30.59 12.73
N ILE A 204 0.78 29.92 12.79
CA ILE A 204 1.39 29.36 13.98
C ILE A 204 2.77 30.01 14.18
N ALA A 205 2.99 30.63 15.32
CA ALA A 205 4.29 31.18 15.73
C ALA A 205 5.04 30.25 16.70
N LYS A 206 6.35 30.44 16.85
CA LYS A 206 7.21 29.64 17.77
C LYS A 206 6.70 29.59 19.22
N THR A 207 6.05 30.66 19.67
CA THR A 207 5.58 30.83 21.05
C THR A 207 4.24 30.20 21.33
N ASP A 208 3.49 29.83 20.28
CA ASP A 208 2.12 29.35 20.43
C ASP A 208 2.09 27.99 21.14
N LYS A 209 1.05 27.81 21.96
CA LYS A 209 0.76 26.57 22.68
C LYS A 209 -0.59 26.00 22.30
N THR A 210 -1.55 26.88 22.03
CA THR A 210 -2.87 26.52 21.55
C THR A 210 -3.35 27.59 20.58
N ILE A 211 -3.95 27.17 19.48
CA ILE A 211 -4.55 28.05 18.48
C ILE A 211 -6.00 27.64 18.30
N SER A 212 -6.89 28.63 18.22
CA SER A 212 -8.29 28.39 17.88
C SER A 212 -8.50 28.74 16.41
N PHE A 213 -9.11 27.83 15.67
CA PHE A 213 -9.54 28.06 14.30
C PHE A 213 -11.01 27.63 14.18
N LYS A 214 -11.90 28.62 14.04
CA LYS A 214 -13.35 28.42 14.16
C LYS A 214 -13.65 27.71 15.49
N ASP A 215 -14.34 26.57 15.45
CA ASP A 215 -14.72 25.79 16.64
C ASP A 215 -13.65 24.76 17.06
N PHE A 216 -12.51 24.71 16.36
CA PHE A 216 -11.44 23.76 16.65
C PHE A 216 -10.33 24.38 17.50
N ALA A 217 -9.94 23.66 18.54
CA ALA A 217 -8.72 23.92 19.30
C ALA A 217 -7.59 23.03 18.77
N ILE A 218 -6.45 23.64 18.48
CA ILE A 218 -5.23 23.00 17.97
C ILE A 218 -4.14 23.16 19.03
N GLU A 219 -3.53 22.07 19.47
CA GLU A 219 -2.40 22.14 20.39
C GLU A 219 -1.08 22.15 19.61
N VAL A 220 -0.19 23.08 19.97
CA VAL A 220 1.16 23.18 19.42
C VAL A 220 2.11 22.55 20.43
N GLU A 221 2.48 21.28 20.20
CA GLU A 221 3.40 20.57 21.09
C GLU A 221 4.79 21.20 21.04
N SER A 222 5.29 21.47 19.83
CA SER A 222 6.53 22.20 19.65
C SER A 222 6.68 22.82 18.26
N VAL A 223 7.40 23.94 18.22
CA VAL A 223 7.99 24.51 17.00
C VAL A 223 9.48 24.63 17.31
N LYS A 224 10.29 23.75 16.73
CA LYS A 224 11.73 23.70 16.97
C LYS A 224 12.46 23.69 15.65
N GLU A 225 13.30 24.70 15.46
CA GLU A 225 14.11 24.83 14.24
C GLU A 225 13.22 24.75 13.00
N ASN A 226 13.33 23.67 12.23
CA ASN A 226 12.60 23.43 10.98
C ASN A 226 11.41 22.46 11.11
N LEU A 227 11.03 22.05 12.33
CA LEU A 227 9.99 21.07 12.60
C LEU A 227 8.87 21.64 13.49
N VAL A 228 7.62 21.38 13.10
CA VAL A 228 6.41 21.66 13.90
C VAL A 228 5.73 20.35 14.28
N GLN A 229 5.30 20.25 15.54
CA GLN A 229 4.51 19.16 16.08
C GLN A 229 3.17 19.68 16.57
N LEU A 230 2.08 19.17 16.00
CA LEU A 230 0.71 19.61 16.29
C LEU A 230 -0.16 18.44 16.74
N LYS A 231 -1.13 18.72 17.61
CA LYS A 231 -2.32 17.89 17.80
C LYS A 231 -3.51 18.61 17.21
N MET A 232 -4.11 18.01 16.19
CA MET A 232 -5.23 18.59 15.45
C MET A 232 -6.43 17.65 15.50
N PRO A 233 -7.66 18.15 15.73
CA PRO A 233 -8.85 17.34 15.58
C PRO A 233 -8.90 16.67 14.19
N VAL A 234 -9.25 15.38 14.12
CA VAL A 234 -9.30 14.64 12.84
C VAL A 234 -10.19 15.35 11.81
N ALA A 235 -11.33 15.88 12.26
CA ALA A 235 -12.26 16.63 11.42
C ALA A 235 -11.63 17.88 10.77
N LEU A 236 -10.73 18.58 11.48
CA LEU A 236 -10.00 19.70 10.90
C LEU A 236 -8.89 19.21 9.98
N TYR A 237 -8.14 18.18 10.41
CA TYR A 237 -7.01 17.64 9.67
C TYR A 237 -7.41 17.13 8.28
N SER A 238 -8.59 16.49 8.14
CA SER A 238 -9.08 16.00 6.85
C SER A 238 -9.31 17.11 5.81
N ASP A 239 -9.47 18.35 6.25
CA ASP A 239 -9.75 19.49 5.39
C ASP A 239 -8.51 20.36 5.14
N ILE A 240 -7.34 19.99 5.68
CA ILE A 240 -6.08 20.70 5.40
C ILE A 240 -5.68 20.47 3.94
N LEU A 241 -5.25 21.56 3.30
CA LEU A 241 -4.79 21.60 1.91
C LEU A 241 -3.26 21.64 1.81
N GLY A 242 -2.59 22.17 2.83
CA GLY A 242 -1.15 22.22 2.89
C GLY A 242 -0.63 23.17 3.97
N TYR A 243 0.69 23.30 4.01
CA TYR A 243 1.39 24.18 4.94
C TYR A 243 2.47 24.97 4.19
N GLN A 244 2.67 26.22 4.58
CA GLN A 244 3.83 27.01 4.16
C GLN A 244 4.43 27.71 5.37
N ALA A 245 5.74 27.83 5.44
CA ALA A 245 6.42 28.54 6.51
C ALA A 245 7.19 29.76 6.00
N TYR A 246 7.49 30.67 6.91
CA TYR A 246 8.44 31.75 6.70
C TYR A 246 9.66 31.52 7.58
N ASN A 247 10.87 31.69 7.04
CA ASN A 247 12.08 31.64 7.86
C ASN A 247 12.39 32.99 8.53
N ASP A 248 13.47 33.04 9.30
CA ASP A 248 13.88 34.27 10.01
C ASP A 248 14.22 35.43 9.04
N GLY A 249 14.61 35.12 7.80
CA GLY A 249 14.82 36.07 6.70
C GLY A 249 13.55 36.51 5.98
N GLY A 250 12.38 35.96 6.34
CA GLY A 250 11.09 36.26 5.70
C GLY A 250 10.87 35.53 4.38
N PHE A 251 11.69 34.52 4.06
CA PHE A 251 11.51 33.71 2.85
C PHE A 251 10.46 32.64 3.06
N ARG A 252 9.53 32.53 2.11
CA ARG A 252 8.46 31.51 2.11
C ARG A 252 9.01 30.14 1.70
N MET A 253 8.54 29.08 2.36
CA MET A 253 8.98 27.71 2.16
C MET A 253 7.78 26.76 2.09
N ASN A 254 7.85 25.77 1.21
CA ASN A 254 6.94 24.63 1.22
C ASN A 254 7.44 23.58 2.22
N THR A 255 6.53 22.72 2.67
CA THR A 255 6.88 21.51 3.42
C THR A 255 7.75 20.60 2.57
N HIS A 256 8.79 20.01 3.16
CA HIS A 256 9.60 18.99 2.49
C HIS A 256 9.34 17.57 3.00
N ALA A 257 8.72 17.45 4.18
CA ALA A 257 8.28 16.20 4.78
C ALA A 257 7.08 16.45 5.68
N LEU A 258 6.14 15.51 5.68
CA LEU A 258 4.91 15.54 6.45
C LEU A 258 4.62 14.12 6.93
N SER A 259 4.34 13.96 8.22
CA SER A 259 3.76 12.72 8.74
C SER A 259 2.62 13.04 9.70
N ALA A 260 1.60 12.20 9.70
CA ALA A 260 0.50 12.29 10.65
C ALA A 260 0.10 10.91 11.14
N THR A 261 -0.15 10.77 12.43
CA THR A 261 -0.60 9.53 13.05
C THR A 261 -1.79 9.78 13.96
N PRO A 262 -2.81 8.90 13.96
CA PRO A 262 -3.95 9.07 14.83
C PRO A 262 -3.55 8.84 16.29
N ILE A 263 -4.03 9.70 17.19
CA ILE A 263 -3.99 9.48 18.63
C ILE A 263 -5.24 8.69 19.00
N LEU A 264 -5.03 7.45 19.41
CA LEU A 264 -6.08 6.57 19.90
C LEU A 264 -6.45 6.97 21.33
N SER A 265 -7.71 7.25 21.58
CA SER A 265 -8.19 7.56 22.94
C SER A 265 -9.59 7.01 23.15
N VAL A 266 -10.01 6.85 24.41
CA VAL A 266 -11.39 6.45 24.69
C VAL A 266 -12.36 7.52 24.22
N HIS A 267 -13.35 7.13 23.41
CA HIS A 267 -14.29 8.04 22.76
C HIS A 267 -15.05 8.87 23.80
N LYS A 268 -15.30 10.15 23.50
CA LYS A 268 -15.96 11.08 24.42
C LYS A 268 -17.30 10.55 24.96
N ILE A 269 -18.15 9.99 24.09
CA ILE A 269 -19.45 9.40 24.48
C ILE A 269 -19.29 8.32 25.57
N ILE A 270 -18.24 7.50 25.51
CA ILE A 270 -17.98 6.46 26.52
C ILE A 270 -17.57 7.11 27.84
N LYS A 271 -16.67 8.11 27.80
CA LYS A 271 -16.24 8.88 28.98
C LYS A 271 -17.42 9.55 29.68
N ASP A 272 -18.28 10.21 28.91
CA ASP A 272 -19.45 10.93 29.42
C ASP A 272 -20.49 9.95 29.97
N SER A 273 -20.76 8.84 29.27
CA SER A 273 -21.67 7.78 29.74
C SER A 273 -21.23 7.16 31.07
N LEU A 274 -19.92 6.94 31.27
CA LEU A 274 -19.39 6.44 32.55
C LEU A 274 -19.54 7.46 33.69
N LYS A 275 -19.32 8.74 33.41
CA LYS A 275 -19.48 9.83 34.39
C LYS A 275 -20.95 10.01 34.80
N GLU A 276 -21.86 9.99 33.84
CA GLU A 276 -23.29 10.03 34.09
C GLU A 276 -23.75 8.84 34.92
N LEU A 277 -23.30 7.63 34.57
CA LEU A 277 -23.61 6.42 35.31
C LEU A 277 -23.13 6.50 36.78
N LEU A 278 -21.90 7.01 36.98
CA LEU A 278 -21.36 7.25 38.32
C LEU A 278 -22.20 8.27 39.09
N ALA A 279 -22.66 9.34 38.44
CA ALA A 279 -23.50 10.36 39.06
C ALA A 279 -24.86 9.78 39.49
N ILE A 280 -25.50 8.96 38.65
CA ILE A 280 -26.76 8.27 38.97
C ILE A 280 -26.56 7.38 40.20
N PHE A 281 -25.53 6.53 40.22
CA PHE A 281 -25.28 5.62 41.35
C PHE A 281 -24.97 6.39 42.64
N THR A 282 -24.19 7.47 42.55
CA THR A 282 -23.88 8.32 43.70
C THR A 282 -25.15 8.98 44.26
N ALA A 283 -26.06 9.44 43.39
CA ALA A 283 -27.32 10.04 43.82
C ALA A 283 -28.23 9.03 44.54
N VAL A 284 -28.26 7.75 44.11
CA VAL A 284 -28.99 6.69 44.84
C VAL A 284 -28.35 6.41 46.19
N LEU A 285 -27.02 6.35 46.26
CA LEU A 285 -26.30 6.08 47.52
C LEU A 285 -26.51 7.16 48.58
N GLN A 286 -26.66 8.42 48.16
CA GLN A 286 -26.92 9.58 49.02
C GLN A 286 -28.41 9.73 49.43
N GLU A 287 -29.32 9.01 48.77
CA GLU A 287 -30.75 9.11 49.03
C GLU A 287 -31.17 8.20 50.20
N ASN A 288 -31.89 8.74 51.17
CA ASN A 288 -32.33 8.00 52.35
C ASN A 288 -33.70 7.35 52.16
N ASP A 289 -34.51 7.89 51.26
CA ASP A 289 -35.84 7.37 50.93
C ASP A 289 -35.75 6.30 49.83
N GLU A 290 -36.29 5.10 50.09
CA GLU A 290 -36.20 3.95 49.18
C GLU A 290 -36.88 4.23 47.83
N GLU A 291 -38.09 4.79 47.84
CA GLU A 291 -38.87 5.07 46.63
C GLU A 291 -38.17 6.09 45.75
N LYS A 292 -37.69 7.21 46.34
CA LYS A 292 -36.91 8.23 45.62
C LYS A 292 -35.59 7.67 45.12
N GLY A 293 -34.91 6.83 45.90
CA GLY A 293 -33.66 6.19 45.51
C GLY A 293 -33.83 5.28 44.30
N LYS A 294 -34.83 4.40 44.35
CA LYS A 294 -35.16 3.48 43.24
C LYS A 294 -35.67 4.22 42.00
N ALA A 295 -36.36 5.34 42.16
CA ALA A 295 -36.82 6.16 41.03
C ALA A 295 -35.65 6.78 40.23
N ARG A 296 -34.53 7.13 40.88
CA ARG A 296 -33.34 7.68 40.19
C ARG A 296 -32.71 6.68 39.21
N LEU A 297 -32.89 5.37 39.42
CA LEU A 297 -32.40 4.33 38.50
C LEU A 297 -33.07 4.39 37.11
N ASN A 298 -34.25 5.03 37.00
CA ASN A 298 -34.92 5.21 35.70
C ASN A 298 -34.18 6.16 34.75
N GLN A 299 -33.15 6.87 35.23
CA GLN A 299 -32.25 7.68 34.40
C GLN A 299 -31.22 6.84 33.63
N LEU A 300 -31.08 5.55 34.00
CA LEU A 300 -30.19 4.63 33.30
C LEU A 300 -30.70 4.34 31.89
N ASN A 301 -29.78 4.31 30.93
CA ASN A 301 -30.05 3.91 29.56
C ASN A 301 -29.05 2.85 29.07
N GLN A 302 -29.24 2.37 27.84
CA GLN A 302 -28.40 1.32 27.28
C GLN A 302 -26.95 1.77 27.07
N ASN A 303 -26.72 3.04 26.71
CA ASN A 303 -25.38 3.58 26.49
C ASN A 303 -24.53 3.52 27.78
N HIS A 304 -25.13 3.77 28.94
CA HIS A 304 -24.45 3.63 30.24
C HIS A 304 -23.97 2.20 30.47
N LEU A 305 -24.80 1.21 30.18
CA LEU A 305 -24.49 -0.21 30.39
C LEU A 305 -23.48 -0.73 29.37
N ASP A 306 -23.64 -0.37 28.11
CA ASP A 306 -22.71 -0.71 27.04
C ASP A 306 -21.32 -0.09 27.29
N ALA A 307 -21.26 1.18 27.72
CA ALA A 307 -20.01 1.84 28.09
C ALA A 307 -19.32 1.11 29.25
N LYS A 308 -20.06 0.76 30.32
CA LYS A 308 -19.53 -0.01 31.45
C LYS A 308 -18.99 -1.36 31.01
N ALA A 309 -19.76 -2.12 30.24
CA ALA A 309 -19.39 -3.47 29.80
C ALA A 309 -18.18 -3.46 28.86
N ASN A 310 -18.21 -2.62 27.82
CA ASN A 310 -17.15 -2.53 26.83
C ASN A 310 -15.85 -2.01 27.45
N MET A 311 -15.91 -1.03 28.37
CA MET A 311 -14.72 -0.56 29.08
C MET A 311 -14.16 -1.59 30.06
N THR A 312 -15.01 -2.44 30.66
CA THR A 312 -14.55 -3.55 31.50
C THR A 312 -13.79 -4.60 30.66
N GLU A 313 -14.33 -4.94 29.49
CA GLU A 313 -13.67 -5.85 28.53
C GLU A 313 -12.32 -5.29 28.05
N PHE A 314 -12.28 -3.99 27.72
CA PHE A 314 -11.07 -3.31 27.31
C PHE A 314 -10.02 -3.25 28.42
N ASP A 315 -10.39 -2.82 29.63
CA ASP A 315 -9.50 -2.74 30.79
C ASP A 315 -8.88 -4.11 31.13
N ALA A 316 -9.68 -5.18 31.11
CA ALA A 316 -9.19 -6.54 31.36
C ALA A 316 -8.22 -7.02 30.26
N SER A 317 -8.52 -6.71 29.00
CA SER A 317 -7.65 -7.07 27.86
C SER A 317 -6.33 -6.30 27.90
N LEU A 318 -6.39 -5.01 28.25
CA LEU A 318 -5.20 -4.16 28.39
C LEU A 318 -4.30 -4.64 29.54
N ILE A 319 -4.87 -4.98 30.70
CA ILE A 319 -4.11 -5.56 31.82
C ILE A 319 -3.40 -6.84 31.39
N LYS A 320 -4.12 -7.75 30.73
CA LYS A 320 -3.53 -9.01 30.25
C LYS A 320 -2.38 -8.78 29.27
N LEU A 321 -2.54 -7.84 28.34
CA LEU A 321 -1.47 -7.48 27.39
C LEU A 321 -0.24 -6.94 28.11
N VAL A 322 -0.42 -6.03 29.06
CA VAL A 322 0.69 -5.39 29.80
C VAL A 322 1.42 -6.38 30.71
N GLU A 323 0.72 -7.39 31.23
CA GLU A 323 1.33 -8.47 32.02
C GLU A 323 2.17 -9.43 31.16
N ASP A 324 1.83 -9.60 29.88
CA ASP A 324 2.55 -10.45 28.92
C ASP A 324 3.72 -9.69 28.25
N LYS A 325 4.80 -9.50 29.01
CA LYS A 325 6.00 -8.78 28.54
C LYS A 325 6.65 -9.41 27.31
N GLY A 326 6.55 -10.73 27.14
CA GLY A 326 7.10 -11.43 25.97
C GLY A 326 6.38 -10.97 24.71
N LYS A 327 5.04 -11.07 24.71
CA LYS A 327 4.20 -10.62 23.60
C LYS A 327 4.39 -9.14 23.27
N VAL A 328 4.50 -8.26 24.29
CA VAL A 328 4.73 -6.82 24.06
C VAL A 328 6.06 -6.57 23.35
N ASN A 329 7.12 -7.29 23.71
CA ASN A 329 8.42 -7.14 23.07
C ASN A 329 8.39 -7.68 21.63
N ASP A 330 7.74 -8.82 21.40
CA ASP A 330 7.66 -9.46 20.08
C ASP A 330 6.87 -8.61 19.07
N LEU A 331 5.82 -7.92 19.52
CA LEU A 331 4.97 -7.08 18.66
C LEU A 331 5.67 -5.82 18.13
N GLY A 332 6.67 -5.31 18.85
CA GLY A 332 7.25 -3.98 18.57
C GLY A 332 6.22 -2.84 18.66
N ASP A 333 6.64 -1.62 18.28
CA ASP A 333 5.81 -0.42 18.47
C ASP A 333 4.55 -0.40 17.58
N LEU A 334 4.67 -0.81 16.31
CA LEU A 334 3.56 -0.81 15.36
C LEU A 334 2.57 -1.96 15.63
N GLY A 335 3.07 -3.17 15.90
CA GLY A 335 2.24 -4.31 16.25
C GLY A 335 1.48 -4.08 17.55
N LEU A 336 2.11 -3.45 18.55
CA LEU A 336 1.45 -3.07 19.80
C LEU A 336 0.34 -2.04 19.58
N TYR A 337 0.59 -1.03 18.75
CA TYR A 337 -0.41 -0.03 18.39
C TYR A 337 -1.65 -0.66 17.75
N ASN A 338 -1.44 -1.54 16.77
CA ASN A 338 -2.51 -2.24 16.07
C ASN A 338 -3.28 -3.21 16.99
N GLU A 339 -2.58 -3.96 17.85
CA GLU A 339 -3.21 -4.86 18.82
C GLU A 339 -4.13 -4.10 19.77
N ILE A 340 -3.69 -2.96 20.31
CA ILE A 340 -4.50 -2.11 21.18
C ILE A 340 -5.70 -1.53 20.43
N ALA A 341 -5.52 -1.08 19.18
CA ALA A 341 -6.63 -0.58 18.36
C ALA A 341 -7.71 -1.66 18.16
N ILE A 342 -7.30 -2.91 17.87
CA ILE A 342 -8.21 -4.04 17.67
C ILE A 342 -8.95 -4.40 18.96
N MET A 343 -8.24 -4.51 20.09
CA MET A 343 -8.86 -4.78 21.40
C MET A 343 -9.80 -3.67 21.85
N GLY A 344 -9.42 -2.41 21.55
CA GLY A 344 -10.14 -1.21 21.94
C GLY A 344 -11.27 -0.81 21.00
N LYS A 345 -11.52 -1.52 19.89
CA LYS A 345 -12.43 -1.07 18.80
C LYS A 345 -13.85 -0.66 19.21
N LYS A 346 -14.33 -1.07 20.38
CA LYS A 346 -15.66 -0.70 20.92
C LYS A 346 -15.66 0.59 21.75
N VAL A 347 -14.49 1.06 22.17
CA VAL A 347 -14.34 2.15 23.15
C VAL A 347 -13.29 3.18 22.78
N ILE A 348 -12.29 2.81 21.98
CA ILE A 348 -11.23 3.68 21.47
C ILE A 348 -11.59 4.15 20.07
N ASP A 349 -11.30 5.43 19.80
CA ASP A 349 -11.34 6.01 18.47
C ASP A 349 -10.20 7.03 18.29
N ALA A 350 -9.98 7.46 17.05
CA ALA A 350 -9.08 8.54 16.70
C ALA A 350 -9.86 9.85 16.57
N GLU A 351 -9.89 10.66 17.63
CA GLU A 351 -10.49 12.01 17.58
C GLU A 351 -9.46 13.08 17.19
N THR A 352 -8.17 12.78 17.35
CA THR A 352 -7.05 13.73 17.15
C THR A 352 -5.95 13.09 16.29
N GLN A 353 -5.36 13.87 15.39
CA GLN A 353 -4.15 13.56 14.64
C GLN A 353 -2.94 14.21 15.29
N PHE A 354 -1.85 13.46 15.39
CA PHE A 354 -0.54 13.99 15.72
C PHE A 354 0.25 14.23 14.45
N VAL A 355 0.58 15.49 14.16
CA VAL A 355 1.12 15.93 12.88
C VAL A 355 2.53 16.48 13.05
N PHE A 356 3.45 16.00 12.22
CA PHE A 356 4.80 16.53 12.05
C PHE A 356 4.90 17.24 10.71
N VAL A 357 5.25 18.51 10.73
CA VAL A 357 5.45 19.31 9.52
C VAL A 357 6.89 19.80 9.50
N GLU A 358 7.66 19.38 8.51
CA GLU A 358 9.07 19.72 8.39
C GLU A 358 9.32 20.60 7.15
N PHE A 359 10.21 21.59 7.31
CA PHE A 359 10.59 22.58 6.31
C PHE A 359 12.10 22.52 6.04
N PRO A 360 12.57 23.07 4.91
CA PRO A 360 14.00 23.08 4.57
C PRO A 360 14.87 23.93 5.51
N ASP A 361 14.33 24.99 6.11
CA ASP A 361 15.03 25.93 6.99
C ASP A 361 14.24 26.20 8.27
N ASN A 362 14.84 26.93 9.21
CA ASN A 362 14.23 27.31 10.47
C ASN A 362 12.92 28.09 10.25
N ILE A 363 11.90 27.75 11.02
CA ILE A 363 10.55 28.30 10.93
C ILE A 363 10.43 29.48 11.88
N LYS A 364 10.11 30.67 11.38
CA LYS A 364 9.66 31.80 12.18
C LYS A 364 8.15 31.71 12.45
N THR A 365 7.38 31.49 11.41
CA THR A 365 5.92 31.27 11.44
C THR A 365 5.52 30.24 10.38
N MET A 366 4.40 29.56 10.58
CA MET A 366 3.80 28.61 9.64
C MET A 366 2.34 28.94 9.39
N ASP A 367 1.96 29.09 8.13
CA ASP A 367 0.57 29.16 7.68
C ASP A 367 0.06 27.75 7.38
N VAL A 368 -1.15 27.45 7.87
CA VAL A 368 -1.90 26.22 7.57
C VAL A 368 -3.09 26.61 6.71
N PHE A 369 -3.23 25.98 5.54
CA PHE A 369 -4.31 26.24 4.60
C PHE A 369 -5.40 25.18 4.77
N VAL A 370 -6.64 25.61 5.01
CA VAL A 370 -7.78 24.74 5.30
C VAL A 370 -8.89 24.99 4.29
N GLY A 371 -9.37 23.94 3.63
CA GLY A 371 -10.48 24.05 2.69
C GLY A 371 -11.78 24.44 3.40
N THR A 372 -12.50 25.41 2.85
CA THR A 372 -13.72 25.97 3.44
C THR A 372 -14.96 25.62 2.65
N ASP A 373 -14.86 25.73 1.34
CA ASP A 373 -15.88 25.26 0.41
C ASP A 373 -15.44 23.94 -0.18
N LEU A 374 -16.12 22.86 0.20
CA LEU A 374 -15.78 21.51 -0.20
C LEU A 374 -16.82 20.99 -1.18
N VAL A 375 -16.35 20.57 -2.34
CA VAL A 375 -17.16 19.91 -3.37
C VAL A 375 -16.88 18.41 -3.28
N SER A 376 -17.95 17.64 -3.23
CA SER A 376 -17.89 16.19 -3.34
C SER A 376 -18.42 15.74 -4.69
N LEU A 377 -17.63 14.95 -5.41
CA LEU A 377 -18.06 14.20 -6.58
C LEU A 377 -18.25 12.76 -6.16
N GLN A 378 -19.27 12.11 -6.74
CA GLN A 378 -19.56 10.71 -6.48
C GLN A 378 -19.92 10.03 -7.79
N ASN A 379 -19.46 8.79 -7.96
CA ASN A 379 -19.76 7.98 -9.13
C ASN A 379 -19.92 6.52 -8.70
N ASN A 380 -20.98 5.88 -9.17
CA ASN A 380 -21.18 4.44 -8.97
C ASN A 380 -20.68 3.71 -10.21
N LYS A 381 -19.68 2.84 -10.03
CA LYS A 381 -19.04 2.10 -11.11
C LYS A 381 -19.03 0.61 -10.83
N MET A 382 -19.20 -0.16 -11.89
CA MET A 382 -18.84 -1.57 -11.89
C MET A 382 -17.35 -1.66 -12.22
N VAL A 383 -16.51 -1.71 -11.20
CA VAL A 383 -15.06 -1.81 -11.34
C VAL A 383 -14.72 -3.25 -11.66
N LYS A 384 -13.99 -3.48 -12.75
CA LYS A 384 -13.64 -4.82 -13.20
C LYS A 384 -12.29 -5.26 -12.62
N PHE A 385 -12.14 -6.56 -12.46
CA PHE A 385 -10.87 -7.15 -12.14
C PHE A 385 -9.85 -6.84 -13.25
N GLY A 386 -8.63 -6.44 -12.89
CA GLY A 386 -7.52 -6.20 -13.81
C GLY A 386 -6.21 -6.71 -13.25
N ASN A 387 -5.62 -7.74 -13.87
CA ASN A 387 -4.31 -8.27 -13.49
C ASN A 387 -3.22 -7.46 -14.19
N HIS A 388 -2.55 -6.59 -13.46
CA HIS A 388 -1.57 -5.67 -14.04
C HIS A 388 -0.26 -5.58 -13.27
N ARG A 389 -0.10 -6.34 -12.19
CA ARG A 389 1.19 -6.44 -11.54
C ARG A 389 2.18 -7.13 -12.47
N SER A 390 3.27 -6.43 -12.71
CA SER A 390 4.44 -6.77 -13.53
C SER A 390 5.15 -8.08 -13.14
N ASP A 391 4.71 -8.75 -12.09
CA ASP A 391 5.23 -10.04 -11.69
C ASP A 391 4.54 -11.12 -12.52
N LEU A 392 5.17 -11.45 -13.65
CA LEU A 392 4.87 -12.59 -14.52
C LEU A 392 4.88 -13.90 -13.71
N LYS A 393 3.80 -14.18 -13.00
CA LYS A 393 3.38 -15.53 -12.66
C LYS A 393 2.19 -15.79 -13.55
N PHE A 394 2.36 -16.69 -14.51
CA PHE A 394 1.32 -17.11 -15.46
C PHE A 394 0.11 -17.67 -14.69
N PHE A 395 -0.75 -16.75 -14.25
CA PHE A 395 -2.05 -17.02 -13.69
C PHE A 395 -2.97 -17.22 -14.89
N ASP A 396 -3.66 -18.36 -14.96
CA ASP A 396 -4.71 -18.52 -15.96
C ASP A 396 -5.84 -17.64 -15.46
N GLU A 397 -5.92 -16.43 -16.01
CA GLU A 397 -6.94 -15.48 -15.61
C GLU A 397 -8.35 -16.03 -15.86
N ASN A 398 -8.49 -16.93 -16.82
CA ASN A 398 -9.77 -17.50 -17.15
C ASN A 398 -10.15 -18.64 -16.20
N ASN A 399 -9.22 -19.45 -15.71
CA ASN A 399 -9.52 -20.59 -14.84
C ASN A 399 -8.50 -20.75 -13.70
N PRO A 400 -8.39 -19.78 -12.79
CA PRO A 400 -7.45 -19.91 -11.69
C PRO A 400 -7.91 -20.98 -10.70
N ASN A 401 -6.93 -21.63 -10.08
CA ASN A 401 -7.11 -22.17 -8.74
C ASN A 401 -6.65 -21.11 -7.75
N ILE A 402 -7.28 -21.02 -6.58
CA ILE A 402 -7.00 -19.99 -5.59
C ILE A 402 -6.83 -20.61 -4.21
N VAL A 403 -5.85 -20.11 -3.48
CA VAL A 403 -5.67 -20.44 -2.07
C VAL A 403 -6.80 -19.81 -1.26
N PHE A 404 -7.37 -20.58 -0.35
CA PHE A 404 -8.33 -20.11 0.65
C PHE A 404 -7.99 -20.71 2.00
N TYR A 405 -8.55 -20.18 3.08
CA TYR A 405 -8.36 -20.75 4.42
C TYR A 405 -9.70 -20.93 5.14
N ASN A 406 -9.69 -21.75 6.20
CA ASN A 406 -10.87 -22.03 7.02
C ASN A 406 -10.70 -21.48 8.44
N ASP A 407 -11.57 -20.57 8.85
CA ASP A 407 -11.61 -19.97 10.20
C ASP A 407 -12.15 -20.92 11.29
N VAL A 408 -12.77 -22.06 10.92
CA VAL A 408 -13.55 -22.86 11.86
C VAL A 408 -12.68 -23.77 12.74
N ASN A 409 -11.52 -24.24 12.27
CA ASN A 409 -10.70 -25.26 12.94
C ASN A 409 -9.20 -25.05 12.74
N GLU A 410 -8.63 -24.02 13.36
CA GLU A 410 -7.20 -23.68 13.26
C GLU A 410 -6.86 -23.22 11.83
N ARG A 411 -6.05 -22.16 11.71
CA ARG A 411 -5.80 -21.42 10.46
C ARG A 411 -5.14 -22.32 9.40
N GLN A 412 -5.95 -23.10 8.68
CA GLN A 412 -5.50 -24.05 7.67
C GLN A 412 -5.91 -23.63 6.28
N PHE A 413 -5.00 -23.80 5.33
CA PHE A 413 -5.14 -23.42 3.93
C PHE A 413 -5.50 -24.62 3.05
N GLY A 414 -6.29 -24.35 2.02
CA GLY A 414 -6.71 -25.27 0.98
C GLY A 414 -6.73 -24.58 -0.38
N VAL A 415 -7.18 -25.31 -1.40
CA VAL A 415 -7.26 -24.80 -2.78
C VAL A 415 -8.66 -25.01 -3.34
N SER A 416 -9.21 -23.96 -3.95
CA SER A 416 -10.48 -24.02 -4.69
C SER A 416 -10.28 -23.63 -6.15
N ASN A 417 -11.16 -24.08 -7.04
CA ASN A 417 -11.17 -23.57 -8.41
C ASN A 417 -11.83 -22.19 -8.48
N ARG A 418 -11.82 -21.58 -9.66
CA ARG A 418 -12.52 -20.32 -9.96
C ARG A 418 -13.99 -20.29 -9.48
N ASP A 419 -14.68 -21.42 -9.53
CA ASP A 419 -16.09 -21.57 -9.17
C ASP A 419 -16.34 -21.69 -7.65
N GLY A 420 -15.26 -21.77 -6.86
CA GLY A 420 -15.28 -21.98 -5.42
C GLY A 420 -15.56 -23.42 -5.01
N GLU A 421 -15.44 -24.36 -5.94
CA GLU A 421 -15.39 -25.78 -5.59
C GLU A 421 -14.04 -26.07 -4.92
N ILE A 422 -14.10 -26.62 -3.71
CA ILE A 422 -12.91 -27.05 -2.99
C ILE A 422 -12.27 -28.23 -3.74
N ILE A 423 -11.07 -28.01 -4.25
CA ILE A 423 -10.22 -29.06 -4.83
C ILE A 423 -9.46 -29.74 -3.70
N ILE A 424 -8.74 -28.94 -2.90
CA ILE A 424 -7.97 -29.40 -1.75
C ILE A 424 -8.60 -28.85 -0.49
N LYS A 425 -8.99 -29.76 0.42
CA LYS A 425 -9.52 -29.36 1.72
C LYS A 425 -8.45 -28.63 2.54
N PRO A 426 -8.84 -27.70 3.43
CA PRO A 426 -7.92 -27.08 4.37
C PRO A 426 -7.13 -28.12 5.15
N ALA A 427 -5.80 -28.08 5.05
CA ALA A 427 -4.91 -29.03 5.71
C ALA A 427 -3.46 -28.51 5.89
N TYR A 428 -3.13 -27.36 5.32
CA TYR A 428 -1.78 -26.78 5.34
C TYR A 428 -1.71 -25.61 6.31
N ASP A 429 -0.66 -25.53 7.12
CA ASP A 429 -0.44 -24.37 8.00
C ASP A 429 0.07 -23.16 7.19
N GLU A 430 0.80 -23.43 6.11
CA GLU A 430 1.25 -22.47 5.12
C GLU A 430 0.99 -22.95 3.70
N LEU A 431 0.44 -22.08 2.85
CA LEU A 431 0.28 -22.38 1.43
C LEU A 431 0.42 -21.13 0.57
N GLN A 432 1.58 -20.97 -0.06
CA GLN A 432 1.86 -19.94 -1.03
C GLN A 432 1.55 -20.43 -2.44
N GLN A 433 0.77 -19.66 -3.19
CA GLN A 433 0.55 -19.92 -4.60
C GLN A 433 1.70 -19.41 -5.47
N LEU A 434 2.29 -20.30 -6.29
CA LEU A 434 3.34 -19.97 -7.25
C LEU A 434 2.81 -19.85 -8.68
N ALA A 435 1.81 -20.66 -9.02
CA ALA A 435 1.04 -20.61 -10.27
C ALA A 435 -0.33 -21.27 -10.06
N ASN A 436 -1.14 -21.45 -11.11
CA ASN A 436 -2.44 -22.12 -10.98
C ASN A 436 -2.34 -23.54 -10.40
N GLU A 437 -1.28 -24.26 -10.76
CA GLU A 437 -1.11 -25.67 -10.38
C GLU A 437 0.09 -25.90 -9.46
N TYR A 438 0.81 -24.85 -9.05
CA TYR A 438 2.02 -24.99 -8.26
C TYR A 438 1.94 -24.16 -6.99
N PHE A 439 2.26 -24.80 -5.87
CA PHE A 439 2.14 -24.21 -4.54
C PHE A 439 3.36 -24.60 -3.70
N LEU A 440 3.81 -23.69 -2.85
CA LEU A 440 4.78 -23.96 -1.81
C LEU A 440 4.02 -24.05 -0.49
N GLY A 441 4.03 -25.20 0.17
CA GLY A 441 3.38 -25.38 1.46
C GLY A 441 4.27 -26.13 2.43
N ASP A 442 4.35 -25.67 3.67
CA ASP A 442 5.20 -26.26 4.71
C ASP A 442 6.63 -26.57 4.20
N GLU A 443 7.24 -25.58 3.56
CA GLU A 443 8.59 -25.63 2.93
C GLU A 443 8.75 -26.63 1.76
N LYS A 444 7.66 -27.19 1.22
CA LYS A 444 7.69 -28.17 0.13
C LYS A 444 6.95 -27.67 -1.10
N LEU A 445 7.54 -27.92 -2.27
CA LEU A 445 6.89 -27.67 -3.54
C LEU A 445 5.87 -28.77 -3.84
N TYR A 446 4.66 -28.36 -4.24
CA TYR A 446 3.58 -29.24 -4.65
C TYR A 446 3.08 -28.87 -6.04
N TRP A 447 2.71 -29.90 -6.80
CA TRP A 447 1.85 -29.78 -7.97
C TRP A 447 0.42 -30.20 -7.62
N LEU A 448 -0.56 -29.40 -8.04
CA LEU A 448 -1.97 -29.70 -7.91
C LEU A 448 -2.44 -30.58 -9.07
N ASN A 449 -2.67 -31.85 -8.78
CA ASN A 449 -3.38 -32.73 -9.69
C ASN A 449 -4.88 -32.51 -9.52
N VAL A 450 -5.45 -31.66 -10.38
CA VAL A 450 -6.86 -31.27 -10.35
C VAL A 450 -7.81 -32.46 -10.53
N PRO A 451 -7.64 -33.38 -11.52
CA PRO A 451 -8.51 -34.55 -11.66
C PRO A 451 -8.58 -35.43 -10.41
N ASP A 452 -7.44 -35.69 -9.77
CA ASP A 452 -7.37 -36.54 -8.58
C ASP A 452 -7.59 -35.77 -7.27
N LYS A 453 -7.81 -34.45 -7.35
CA LYS A 453 -7.97 -33.56 -6.19
C LYS A 453 -6.89 -33.75 -5.12
N LYS A 454 -5.62 -33.82 -5.55
CA LYS A 454 -4.48 -34.08 -4.66
C LYS A 454 -3.31 -33.14 -4.91
N MET A 455 -2.61 -32.80 -3.83
CA MET A 455 -1.32 -32.14 -3.87
C MET A 455 -0.23 -33.21 -3.96
N VAL A 456 0.52 -33.21 -5.07
CA VAL A 456 1.63 -34.13 -5.31
C VAL A 456 2.92 -33.43 -4.96
N ALA A 457 3.62 -33.91 -3.92
CA ALA A 457 4.90 -33.35 -3.52
C ALA A 457 5.96 -33.55 -4.62
N LEU A 458 6.77 -32.53 -4.85
CA LEU A 458 7.89 -32.53 -5.79
C LEU A 458 9.22 -32.32 -5.03
N PRO A 459 9.62 -33.25 -4.14
CA PRO A 459 10.77 -33.06 -3.24
C PRO A 459 12.11 -32.92 -3.97
N GLN A 460 12.17 -33.32 -5.25
CA GLN A 460 13.37 -33.18 -6.08
C GLN A 460 13.65 -31.74 -6.53
N TYR A 461 12.70 -30.82 -6.34
CA TYR A 461 12.79 -29.43 -6.72
C TYR A 461 12.56 -28.53 -5.51
N LYS A 462 13.27 -27.40 -5.50
CA LYS A 462 13.15 -26.37 -4.48
C LYS A 462 11.97 -25.44 -4.77
N ASN A 463 11.82 -25.03 -6.03
CA ASN A 463 10.83 -24.02 -6.42
C ASN A 463 10.31 -24.23 -7.85
N PHE A 464 9.14 -23.66 -8.15
CA PHE A 464 8.62 -23.48 -9.50
C PHE A 464 8.84 -22.03 -9.96
N VAL A 465 9.39 -21.87 -11.16
CA VAL A 465 9.70 -20.55 -11.73
C VAL A 465 8.63 -20.12 -12.74
N GLN A 466 8.37 -20.94 -13.77
CA GLN A 466 7.38 -20.65 -14.81
C GLN A 466 7.07 -21.87 -15.68
N SER A 467 5.98 -21.82 -16.43
CA SER A 467 5.67 -22.77 -17.50
C SER A 467 5.99 -22.16 -18.86
N LEU A 468 6.89 -22.78 -19.63
CA LEU A 468 7.29 -22.27 -20.95
C LEU A 468 6.25 -22.64 -22.01
N LYS A 469 5.67 -23.83 -21.92
CA LYS A 469 4.52 -24.29 -22.71
C LYS A 469 3.87 -25.48 -21.98
N PRO A 470 2.67 -25.95 -22.37
CA PRO A 470 1.98 -27.02 -21.65
C PRO A 470 2.89 -28.23 -21.39
N GLY A 471 3.09 -28.57 -20.12
CA GLY A 471 3.93 -29.67 -19.66
C GLY A 471 5.43 -29.39 -19.61
N TYR A 472 5.93 -28.23 -20.02
CA TYR A 472 7.35 -27.88 -19.97
C TYR A 472 7.57 -26.77 -18.94
N ASP A 473 7.91 -27.19 -17.74
CA ASP A 473 8.00 -26.33 -16.57
C ASP A 473 9.46 -26.07 -16.20
N VAL A 474 9.74 -24.85 -15.76
CA VAL A 474 11.03 -24.45 -15.21
C VAL A 474 10.98 -24.64 -13.70
N PHE A 475 11.83 -25.51 -13.21
CA PHE A 475 12.02 -25.74 -11.78
C PHE A 475 13.40 -25.25 -11.36
N GLU A 476 13.50 -24.88 -10.09
CA GLU A 476 14.75 -24.61 -9.41
C GLU A 476 15.16 -25.81 -8.57
N LYS A 477 16.46 -26.10 -8.55
CA LYS A 477 17.07 -27.15 -7.72
C LYS A 477 18.47 -26.68 -7.29
N THR A 478 18.83 -26.97 -6.04
CA THR A 478 20.19 -26.76 -5.55
C THR A 478 21.16 -27.76 -6.20
N VAL A 479 22.20 -27.25 -6.85
CA VAL A 479 23.27 -28.01 -7.51
C VAL A 479 24.61 -27.49 -7.00
N GLY A 480 25.25 -28.24 -6.10
CA GLY A 480 26.41 -27.75 -5.36
C GLY A 480 25.97 -26.72 -4.32
N GLU A 481 26.55 -25.52 -4.37
CA GLU A 481 26.23 -24.39 -3.48
C GLU A 481 25.23 -23.39 -4.11
N ASP A 482 24.89 -23.58 -5.39
CA ASP A 482 24.03 -22.66 -6.14
C ASP A 482 22.64 -23.26 -6.39
N ASP A 483 21.63 -22.41 -6.43
CA ASP A 483 20.34 -22.76 -7.01
C ASP A 483 20.37 -22.58 -8.53
N LYS A 484 19.96 -23.62 -9.26
CA LYS A 484 19.93 -23.65 -10.72
C LYS A 484 18.53 -23.99 -11.21
N CYS A 485 18.18 -23.39 -12.33
CA CYS A 485 16.99 -23.67 -13.12
C CYS A 485 17.27 -24.74 -14.19
N GLY A 486 16.28 -25.60 -14.42
CA GLY A 486 16.21 -26.54 -15.53
C GLY A 486 14.79 -26.64 -16.08
N VAL A 487 14.65 -27.16 -17.30
CA VAL A 487 13.33 -27.40 -17.93
C VAL A 487 12.99 -28.87 -17.80
N VAL A 488 11.79 -29.16 -17.31
CA VAL A 488 11.32 -30.53 -17.08
C VAL A 488 9.99 -30.74 -17.80
N LEU A 489 9.92 -31.79 -18.60
CA LEU A 489 8.70 -32.27 -19.24
C LEU A 489 7.89 -33.13 -18.25
N ASN A 490 6.64 -32.74 -18.05
CA ASN A 490 5.64 -33.41 -17.20
C ASN A 490 6.15 -33.70 -15.78
N ARG A 491 7.03 -32.84 -15.25
CA ARG A 491 7.66 -32.96 -13.91
C ARG A 491 8.59 -34.18 -13.71
N GLU A 492 8.87 -34.93 -14.77
CA GLU A 492 9.66 -36.17 -14.71
C GLU A 492 10.95 -36.09 -15.55
N LYS A 493 10.82 -35.71 -16.83
CA LYS A 493 11.93 -35.80 -17.78
C LYS A 493 12.63 -34.46 -17.92
N VAL A 494 13.88 -34.38 -17.49
CA VAL A 494 14.73 -33.20 -17.71
C VAL A 494 14.98 -33.02 -19.21
N ILE A 495 14.61 -31.85 -19.74
CA ILE A 495 14.80 -31.44 -21.14
C ILE A 495 16.00 -30.50 -21.25
N LEU A 496 16.06 -29.49 -20.38
CA LEU A 496 17.27 -28.67 -20.19
C LEU A 496 17.82 -28.93 -18.78
N PRO A 497 19.14 -29.19 -18.64
CA PRO A 497 19.74 -29.51 -17.35
C PRO A 497 19.66 -28.36 -16.35
N PHE A 498 19.78 -28.68 -15.06
CA PHE A 498 19.84 -27.71 -13.97
C PHE A 498 21.21 -27.03 -13.90
N GLU A 499 21.50 -26.16 -14.86
CA GLU A 499 22.77 -25.42 -14.94
C GLU A 499 22.60 -23.92 -15.23
N TYR A 500 21.37 -23.44 -15.34
CA TYR A 500 21.06 -22.04 -15.66
C TYR A 500 20.64 -21.29 -14.40
N TYR A 501 20.91 -20.00 -14.31
CA TYR A 501 20.39 -19.15 -13.24
C TYR A 501 18.99 -18.61 -13.57
N GLN A 502 18.65 -18.51 -14.86
CA GLN A 502 17.39 -17.94 -15.30
C GLN A 502 17.04 -18.49 -16.68
N LEU A 503 15.74 -18.66 -16.92
CA LEU A 503 15.19 -18.86 -18.27
C LEU A 503 14.17 -17.76 -18.54
N GLU A 504 14.18 -17.21 -19.75
CA GLU A 504 13.24 -16.18 -20.20
C GLU A 504 12.66 -16.62 -21.53
N LYS A 505 11.32 -16.70 -21.62
CA LYS A 505 10.62 -17.06 -22.84
C LYS A 505 10.22 -15.82 -23.61
N HIS A 506 10.55 -15.79 -24.89
CA HIS A 506 10.02 -14.84 -25.86
C HIS A 506 9.14 -15.54 -26.90
N GLU A 507 8.53 -14.75 -27.79
CA GLU A 507 7.60 -15.22 -28.83
C GLU A 507 8.20 -16.34 -29.70
N HIS A 508 9.52 -16.30 -29.99
CA HIS A 508 10.17 -17.22 -30.94
C HIS A 508 11.30 -18.07 -30.34
N PHE A 509 11.83 -17.71 -29.18
CA PHE A 509 13.00 -18.37 -28.58
C PHE A 509 13.01 -18.22 -27.06
N ILE A 510 13.91 -18.96 -26.41
CA ILE A 510 14.17 -18.93 -24.98
C ILE A 510 15.62 -18.50 -24.75
N ILE A 511 15.83 -17.56 -23.84
CA ILE A 511 17.14 -17.18 -23.33
C ILE A 511 17.38 -17.98 -22.05
N ALA A 512 18.45 -18.76 -22.00
CA ALA A 512 18.86 -19.51 -20.82
C ALA A 512 20.20 -18.95 -20.31
N ARG A 513 20.17 -18.21 -19.19
CA ARG A 513 21.34 -17.57 -18.61
C ARG A 513 22.17 -18.60 -17.83
N LYS A 514 23.31 -19.01 -18.38
CA LYS A 514 24.19 -20.02 -17.78
C LYS A 514 25.15 -19.41 -16.75
N THR A 515 25.66 -18.21 -17.03
CA THR A 515 26.45 -17.39 -16.09
C THR A 515 26.05 -15.92 -16.26
N HIS A 516 26.63 -15.03 -15.46
CA HIS A 516 26.33 -13.60 -15.56
C HIS A 516 26.67 -12.97 -16.93
N ASN A 517 27.50 -13.61 -17.75
CA ASN A 517 27.96 -13.13 -19.06
C ASN A 517 27.64 -14.08 -20.21
N LEU A 518 26.97 -15.20 -19.96
CA LEU A 518 26.75 -16.23 -20.97
C LEU A 518 25.30 -16.69 -20.99
N ASN A 519 24.68 -16.47 -22.15
CA ASN A 519 23.36 -16.96 -22.48
C ASN A 519 23.48 -18.05 -23.55
N GLU A 520 22.67 -19.10 -23.38
CA GLU A 520 22.38 -20.06 -24.42
C GLU A 520 20.98 -19.79 -24.98
N LEU A 521 20.82 -19.96 -26.29
CA LEU A 521 19.57 -19.67 -26.99
C LEU A 521 18.95 -20.96 -27.48
N TYR A 522 17.65 -21.09 -27.28
CA TYR A 522 16.88 -22.26 -27.67
C TYR A 522 15.65 -21.86 -28.46
N ASP A 523 15.25 -22.66 -29.44
CA ASP A 523 13.90 -22.54 -29.99
C ASP A 523 12.86 -23.01 -28.96
N LEU A 524 11.57 -22.81 -29.28
CA LEU A 524 10.48 -23.25 -28.40
C LEU A 524 10.35 -24.79 -28.28
N ASN A 525 11.16 -25.55 -29.02
CA ASN A 525 11.30 -27.01 -28.92
C ASN A 525 12.59 -27.43 -28.21
N PHE A 526 13.29 -26.50 -27.56
CA PHE A 526 14.52 -26.72 -26.80
C PHE A 526 15.69 -27.21 -27.64
N LYS A 527 15.67 -26.95 -28.96
CA LYS A 527 16.84 -27.12 -29.82
C LYS A 527 17.72 -25.88 -29.70
N LYS A 528 19.01 -26.08 -29.42
CA LYS A 528 19.99 -25.00 -29.32
C LYS A 528 20.08 -24.25 -30.65
N LEU A 529 19.95 -22.93 -30.60
CA LEU A 529 20.02 -22.02 -31.73
C LEU A 529 21.46 -21.53 -31.92
N PRO A 530 21.86 -21.19 -33.16
CA PRO A 530 23.13 -20.51 -33.40
C PRO A 530 23.09 -19.13 -32.75
N ASN A 531 24.09 -18.81 -31.94
CA ASN A 531 24.16 -17.54 -31.23
C ASN A 531 24.66 -16.36 -32.09
N LYS A 532 25.12 -16.60 -33.33
CA LYS A 532 25.63 -15.56 -34.26
C LYS A 532 26.64 -14.59 -33.62
N GLY A 533 27.48 -15.07 -32.70
CA GLY A 533 28.46 -14.26 -31.98
C GLY A 533 27.94 -13.55 -30.72
N ILE A 534 26.66 -13.68 -30.40
CA ILE A 534 26.03 -13.19 -29.17
C ILE A 534 26.47 -14.09 -28.00
N GLN A 535 27.10 -13.50 -26.99
CA GLN A 535 27.39 -14.14 -25.71
C GLN A 535 26.31 -13.83 -24.67
N ASN A 536 25.85 -12.59 -24.61
CA ASN A 536 24.78 -12.15 -23.71
C ASN A 536 23.71 -11.42 -24.52
N ILE A 537 22.45 -11.56 -24.11
CA ILE A 537 21.31 -10.92 -24.74
C ILE A 537 20.27 -10.59 -23.68
N HIS A 538 19.68 -9.41 -23.81
CA HIS A 538 18.58 -8.98 -22.98
C HIS A 538 17.57 -8.26 -23.86
N THR A 539 16.31 -8.31 -23.46
CA THR A 539 15.30 -7.42 -24.03
C THR A 539 15.68 -5.99 -23.74
N VAL A 540 15.37 -5.10 -24.67
CA VAL A 540 15.26 -3.68 -24.36
C VAL A 540 13.89 -3.49 -23.69
N ASP A 541 13.65 -4.12 -22.53
CA ASP A 541 12.33 -4.07 -21.91
C ASP A 541 12.14 -2.77 -21.12
N ASN A 542 11.35 -1.89 -21.74
CA ASN A 542 10.11 -1.32 -21.22
C ASN A 542 10.06 -1.07 -19.71
N PHE A 543 10.35 0.16 -19.31
CA PHE A 543 9.65 0.74 -18.16
C PHE A 543 8.14 0.68 -18.46
N ILE A 544 7.45 -0.29 -17.85
CA ILE A 544 6.01 -0.51 -17.99
C ILE A 544 5.31 0.56 -17.14
N ALA A 545 5.12 1.72 -17.73
CA ALA A 545 4.10 2.68 -17.34
C ALA A 545 3.44 3.33 -18.58
N THR A 546 3.53 2.67 -19.75
CA THR A 546 2.99 3.20 -21.00
C THR A 546 2.25 2.11 -21.78
N ASN A 547 1.12 2.44 -22.42
CA ASN A 547 0.43 1.55 -23.38
C ASN A 547 1.19 1.41 -24.71
N ILE A 548 2.42 1.92 -24.78
CA ILE A 548 3.27 1.89 -25.95
C ILE A 548 3.77 0.46 -26.17
N LYS A 549 3.38 -0.13 -27.30
CA LYS A 549 3.97 -1.39 -27.77
C LYS A 549 5.28 -1.10 -28.48
N PHE A 550 6.40 -1.27 -27.79
CA PHE A 550 7.70 -1.31 -28.46
C PHE A 550 7.80 -2.60 -29.29
N PRO A 551 8.41 -2.57 -30.48
CA PRO A 551 8.74 -3.79 -31.18
C PRO A 551 9.70 -4.62 -30.32
N ALA A 552 9.52 -5.95 -30.29
CA ALA A 552 10.37 -6.87 -29.56
C ALA A 552 11.79 -6.85 -30.16
N ILE A 553 12.65 -6.03 -29.58
CA ILE A 553 14.04 -5.80 -29.95
C ILE A 553 14.92 -6.12 -28.76
N PHE A 554 16.10 -6.64 -29.05
CA PHE A 554 17.06 -7.11 -28.08
C PHE A 554 18.41 -6.44 -28.30
N VAL A 555 19.21 -6.40 -27.25
CA VAL A 555 20.62 -6.00 -27.34
C VAL A 555 21.46 -7.24 -27.10
N GLY A 556 22.15 -7.67 -28.17
CA GLY A 556 23.16 -8.72 -28.11
C GLY A 556 24.52 -8.12 -27.78
N GLU A 557 25.30 -8.81 -26.96
CA GLU A 557 26.68 -8.46 -26.60
C GLU A 557 27.63 -9.59 -27.00
N ASP A 558 28.78 -9.25 -27.60
CA ASP A 558 29.81 -10.20 -28.02
C ASP A 558 30.89 -10.45 -26.94
N SER A 559 31.90 -11.25 -27.28
CA SER A 559 33.03 -11.56 -26.39
C SER A 559 33.93 -10.37 -26.04
N LYS A 560 33.82 -9.26 -26.79
CA LYS A 560 34.55 -8.01 -26.54
C LYS A 560 33.67 -6.99 -25.81
N LYS A 561 32.51 -7.41 -25.31
CA LYS A 561 31.49 -6.55 -24.66
C LYS A 561 30.91 -5.48 -25.58
N LYS A 562 31.03 -5.65 -26.90
CA LYS A 562 30.41 -4.78 -27.89
C LYS A 562 28.98 -5.20 -28.11
N LYS A 563 28.11 -4.22 -28.32
CA LYS A 563 26.68 -4.39 -28.44
C LYS A 563 26.19 -4.23 -29.87
N ALA A 564 25.11 -4.94 -30.17
CA ALA A 564 24.38 -4.91 -31.43
C ALA A 564 22.88 -4.99 -31.18
N LEU A 565 22.11 -4.36 -32.07
CA LEU A 565 20.66 -4.48 -32.09
C LEU A 565 20.27 -5.80 -32.75
N VAL A 566 19.33 -6.52 -32.13
CA VAL A 566 18.90 -7.86 -32.55
C VAL A 566 17.39 -7.90 -32.66
N ASP A 567 16.86 -8.46 -33.75
CA ASP A 567 15.42 -8.63 -33.94
C ASP A 567 14.86 -9.86 -33.22
N LYS A 568 13.53 -10.01 -33.22
CA LYS A 568 12.84 -11.17 -32.63
C LYS A 568 13.17 -12.54 -33.25
N ASN A 569 13.83 -12.56 -34.41
CA ASN A 569 14.30 -13.77 -35.09
C ASN A 569 15.82 -14.00 -34.89
N LEU A 570 16.43 -13.26 -33.95
CA LEU A 570 17.86 -13.28 -33.66
C LEU A 570 18.72 -12.86 -34.85
N ASN A 571 18.24 -12.02 -35.76
CA ASN A 571 19.07 -11.38 -36.78
C ASN A 571 19.74 -10.14 -36.19
N LEU A 572 21.05 -10.03 -36.41
CA LEU A 572 21.80 -8.82 -36.12
C LEU A 572 21.34 -7.73 -37.09
N LEU A 573 20.66 -6.72 -36.56
CA LEU A 573 20.25 -5.52 -37.30
C LEU A 573 21.42 -4.53 -37.43
N THR A 574 22.39 -4.63 -36.53
CA THR A 574 23.64 -3.88 -36.57
C THR A 574 24.83 -4.82 -36.31
N GLY A 575 26.04 -4.41 -36.71
CA GLY A 575 27.26 -5.08 -36.25
C GLY A 575 27.54 -4.82 -34.76
N PHE A 576 28.34 -5.68 -34.12
CA PHE A 576 28.86 -5.49 -32.76
C PHE A 576 29.91 -4.37 -32.74
N LYS A 577 29.47 -3.14 -32.52
CA LYS A 577 30.36 -1.96 -32.50
C LYS A 577 30.05 -0.96 -31.40
N TYR A 578 28.88 -1.06 -30.78
CA TYR A 578 28.43 -0.10 -29.79
C TYR A 578 28.92 -0.48 -28.38
N GLU A 579 29.11 0.51 -27.53
CA GLU A 579 29.45 0.33 -26.11
C GLU A 579 28.19 0.18 -25.26
N PHE A 580 27.14 0.91 -25.65
CA PHE A 580 25.79 0.84 -25.09
C PHE A 580 24.76 1.07 -26.21
N ILE A 581 23.57 0.52 -26.01
CA ILE A 581 22.35 0.81 -26.77
C ILE A 581 21.26 0.99 -25.73
N SER A 582 20.70 2.18 -25.62
CA SER A 582 19.65 2.54 -24.67
C SER A 582 18.34 2.82 -25.42
N PRO A 583 17.18 2.45 -24.85
CA PRO A 583 15.90 2.94 -25.37
C PRO A 583 15.84 4.46 -25.26
N PHE A 584 15.14 5.09 -26.20
CA PHE A 584 14.81 6.51 -26.10
C PHE A 584 13.47 6.66 -25.39
N PHE A 585 13.46 7.21 -24.17
CA PHE A 585 12.23 7.35 -23.39
C PHE A 585 11.27 8.35 -24.06
N GLY A 586 10.02 7.93 -24.28
CA GLY A 586 8.98 8.74 -24.93
C GLY A 586 9.01 8.74 -26.46
N LEU A 587 9.90 7.99 -27.12
CA LEU A 587 9.92 7.84 -28.58
C LEU A 587 9.93 6.38 -29.02
N ASN A 588 8.90 6.01 -29.74
CA ASN A 588 8.81 4.68 -30.34
C ASN A 588 9.78 4.62 -31.52
N ASN A 589 10.46 3.49 -31.64
CA ASN A 589 11.27 3.09 -32.80
C ASN A 589 12.69 3.67 -32.92
N TYR A 590 13.21 4.35 -31.90
CA TYR A 590 14.57 4.90 -31.89
C TYR A 590 15.34 4.45 -30.64
N TYR A 591 16.65 4.26 -30.81
CA TYR A 591 17.58 3.91 -29.73
C TYR A 591 18.78 4.85 -29.77
N ILE A 592 19.24 5.26 -28.60
CA ILE A 592 20.49 6.00 -28.45
C ILE A 592 21.60 4.97 -28.34
N ALA A 593 22.67 5.14 -29.11
CA ALA A 593 23.82 4.26 -29.04
C ALA A 593 25.11 5.07 -28.89
N GLY A 594 26.12 4.44 -28.30
CA GLY A 594 27.44 5.04 -28.13
C GLY A 594 28.53 4.22 -28.81
N VAL A 595 29.48 4.90 -29.44
CA VAL A 595 30.76 4.31 -29.88
C VAL A 595 31.90 4.98 -29.13
N ARG A 596 32.89 4.21 -28.71
CA ARG A 596 34.05 4.75 -27.99
C ARG A 596 34.91 5.63 -28.90
N THR A 597 35.39 6.74 -28.37
CA THR A 597 36.34 7.63 -29.06
C THR A 597 37.65 6.89 -29.37
N ALA A 598 38.41 7.36 -30.35
CA ALA A 598 39.66 6.70 -30.77
C ALA A 598 40.73 6.64 -29.65
N ASP A 599 40.72 7.62 -28.74
CA ASP A 599 41.57 7.69 -27.55
C ASP A 599 41.00 6.93 -26.34
N GLY A 600 39.77 6.40 -26.45
CA GLY A 600 39.09 5.66 -25.40
C GLY A 600 38.57 6.48 -24.21
N SER A 601 38.69 7.80 -24.24
CA SER A 601 38.37 8.69 -23.12
C SER A 601 36.87 8.97 -22.95
N ASN A 602 36.09 8.86 -24.02
CA ASN A 602 34.66 9.19 -24.02
C ASN A 602 33.87 8.36 -25.05
N TYR A 603 32.59 8.69 -25.23
CA TYR A 603 31.70 8.10 -26.21
C TYR A 603 31.18 9.17 -27.17
N TRP A 604 31.10 8.82 -28.45
CA TRP A 604 30.27 9.53 -29.41
C TRP A 604 28.89 8.91 -29.44
N TYR A 605 27.87 9.73 -29.22
CA TYR A 605 26.46 9.37 -29.19
C TYR A 605 25.86 9.57 -30.58
N GLY A 606 24.98 8.65 -30.97
CA GLY A 606 24.16 8.71 -32.18
C GLY A 606 22.80 8.08 -31.94
N ILE A 607 21.93 8.11 -32.96
CA ILE A 607 20.59 7.49 -32.89
C ILE A 607 20.50 6.45 -34.00
N ILE A 608 20.03 5.26 -33.64
CA ILE A 608 19.68 4.18 -34.57
C ILE A 608 18.17 3.92 -34.54
N ASP A 609 17.60 3.51 -35.67
CA ASP A 609 16.19 3.07 -35.74
C ASP A 609 16.03 1.58 -35.41
N VAL A 610 14.78 1.12 -35.30
CA VAL A 610 14.40 -0.31 -35.10
C VAL A 610 14.85 -1.26 -36.20
N LYS A 611 15.30 -0.76 -37.34
CA LYS A 611 15.87 -1.58 -38.41
C LYS A 611 17.40 -1.62 -38.33
N GLY A 612 18.01 -0.94 -37.35
CA GLY A 612 19.44 -0.83 -37.17
C GLY A 612 20.10 0.25 -38.02
N ASN A 613 19.34 1.10 -38.72
CA ASN A 613 19.91 2.18 -39.51
C ASN A 613 20.41 3.30 -38.60
N GLU A 614 21.60 3.82 -38.87
CA GLU A 614 22.08 5.05 -38.25
C GLU A 614 21.29 6.23 -38.80
N VAL A 615 20.28 6.67 -38.06
CA VAL A 615 19.47 7.83 -38.45
C VAL A 615 20.13 9.13 -38.03
N VAL A 616 20.98 9.13 -37.01
CA VAL A 616 21.76 10.30 -36.56
C VAL A 616 23.21 9.87 -36.37
N PRO A 617 24.19 10.61 -36.92
CA PRO A 617 25.61 10.25 -36.83
C PRO A 617 26.13 10.28 -35.40
N PHE A 618 27.13 9.42 -35.15
CA PHE A 618 27.86 9.35 -33.88
C PHE A 618 28.88 10.49 -33.77
N ILE A 619 28.40 11.70 -33.50
CA ILE A 619 29.22 12.93 -33.37
C ILE A 619 28.91 13.74 -32.11
N PHE A 620 27.95 13.28 -31.30
CA PHE A 620 27.48 14.01 -30.13
C PHE A 620 28.26 13.56 -28.90
N CYS A 621 28.68 14.50 -28.05
CA CYS A 621 29.30 14.19 -26.75
C CYS A 621 28.29 13.68 -25.72
N ASN A 622 26.99 13.90 -25.96
CA ASN A 622 25.87 13.40 -25.17
C ASN A 622 24.56 13.57 -25.95
N ILE A 623 23.63 12.65 -25.79
CA ILE A 623 22.21 12.81 -26.16
C ILE A 623 21.41 12.37 -24.94
N SER A 624 20.53 13.25 -24.44
CA SER A 624 19.67 12.94 -23.30
C SER A 624 18.72 11.79 -23.65
N GLU A 625 18.60 10.82 -22.76
CA GLU A 625 17.67 9.69 -22.91
C GLU A 625 16.20 10.12 -22.73
N GLU A 626 15.99 11.30 -22.14
CA GLU A 626 14.68 11.91 -21.89
C GLU A 626 14.59 13.32 -22.48
N PHE A 627 13.36 13.75 -22.78
CA PHE A 627 13.04 15.13 -23.08
C PHE A 627 13.13 16.00 -21.83
N ASP A 628 13.44 17.29 -22.01
CA ASP A 628 13.28 18.24 -20.93
C ASP A 628 11.80 18.56 -20.65
N LYS A 629 11.55 19.29 -19.56
CA LYS A 629 10.21 19.73 -19.14
C LYS A 629 9.41 20.52 -20.19
N ASN A 630 10.03 20.93 -21.29
CA ASN A 630 9.36 21.63 -22.39
C ASN A 630 9.25 20.73 -23.65
N GLY A 631 9.48 19.42 -23.53
CA GLY A 631 9.46 18.47 -24.65
C GLY A 631 10.68 18.53 -25.57
N LYS A 632 11.77 19.21 -25.18
CA LYS A 632 12.95 19.38 -26.05
C LYS A 632 14.02 18.35 -25.78
N LEU A 633 14.63 17.82 -26.85
CA LEU A 633 15.77 16.92 -26.75
C LEU A 633 17.02 17.72 -26.43
N LYS A 634 17.64 17.44 -25.28
CA LYS A 634 18.95 17.99 -24.91
C LYS A 634 20.07 17.14 -25.50
N PHE A 635 21.06 17.79 -26.10
CA PHE A 635 22.23 17.11 -26.65
C PHE A 635 23.49 17.99 -26.52
N CYS A 636 24.64 17.37 -26.69
CA CYS A 636 25.95 18.01 -26.66
C CYS A 636 26.64 17.77 -28.00
N LEU A 637 27.06 18.83 -28.69
CA LEU A 637 27.85 18.76 -29.91
C LEU A 637 29.08 19.64 -29.76
N LYS A 638 30.29 19.07 -29.88
CA LYS A 638 31.56 19.80 -29.69
C LYS A 638 31.59 20.63 -28.39
N ASP A 639 31.23 19.97 -27.29
CA ASP A 639 31.14 20.53 -25.92
C ASP A 639 30.11 21.66 -25.74
N LYS A 640 29.28 21.94 -26.76
CA LYS A 640 28.16 22.88 -26.67
C LYS A 640 26.86 22.14 -26.39
N ARG A 641 26.19 22.53 -25.31
CA ARG A 641 24.88 22.00 -24.93
C ARG A 641 23.79 22.77 -25.68
N GLU A 642 22.94 22.03 -26.40
CA GLU A 642 21.81 22.56 -27.16
C GLU A 642 20.52 21.79 -26.78
N ALA A 643 19.37 22.39 -27.08
CA ALA A 643 18.07 21.74 -26.92
C ALA A 643 17.12 22.13 -28.06
N MET A 644 16.45 21.17 -28.68
CA MET A 644 15.45 21.44 -29.73
C MET A 644 14.41 20.33 -29.85
N ASP A 645 13.32 20.60 -30.56
CA ASP A 645 12.27 19.61 -30.83
C ASP A 645 12.84 18.43 -31.63
N PHE A 646 12.42 17.21 -31.29
CA PHE A 646 12.99 15.98 -31.89
C PHE A 646 12.85 15.95 -33.42
N LYS A 647 11.71 16.41 -33.96
CA LYS A 647 11.50 16.48 -35.41
C LYS A 647 12.51 17.41 -36.08
N SER A 648 12.77 18.57 -35.47
CA SER A 648 13.77 19.55 -35.93
C SER A 648 15.19 18.99 -35.81
N PHE A 649 15.47 18.26 -34.72
CA PHE A 649 16.74 17.56 -34.51
C PHE A 649 17.02 16.55 -35.61
N LEU A 650 16.04 15.67 -35.92
CA LEU A 650 16.15 14.73 -37.02
C LEU A 650 16.32 15.47 -38.36
N GLN A 651 15.53 16.50 -38.66
CA GLN A 651 15.69 17.25 -39.92
C GLN A 651 17.09 17.84 -40.08
N LYS A 652 17.70 18.31 -39.00
CA LYS A 652 19.03 18.93 -39.01
C LYS A 652 20.16 17.92 -39.15
N TYR A 653 20.04 16.74 -38.53
CA TYR A 653 21.14 15.80 -38.37
C TYR A 653 20.90 14.42 -38.96
N ARG A 654 19.78 14.20 -39.66
CA ARG A 654 19.46 12.90 -40.27
C ARG A 654 20.40 12.59 -41.43
N LYS A 655 20.88 11.34 -41.46
CA LYS A 655 21.61 10.77 -42.59
C LYS A 655 20.67 10.33 -43.71
#